data_AF-A0AA38PD55-F1
#
_entry.id   AF-A0AA38PD55-F1
#
_cell.length_a   1.000
_cell.length_b   1.000
_cell.length_c   1.000
_cell.angle_alpha   90.00
_cell.angle_beta   90.00
_cell.angle_gamma   90.00
#
_symmetry.space_group_name_H-M   'P 1'
#
loop_
_entity.id
_entity.type
_entity.pdbx_description
1 polymer ?
#
loop_
_entity_poly.entity_id
_entity_poly.type
_entity_poly.pdbx_seq_one_letter_code
_entity_poly.pdbx_strand_id
1 'polypeptide(L)'
;MAILFIFAQIVRVPKENIAPKSTVDEVDTTTVRFASSSNVSISPATQFHSGVYTSYDYGAAITEARILTRKYTELKLQGMFLRSSPEFCKTDWIGTTASNLSDGAIVPSTPPSTPAFVTLLRNFDTGAGFWIVRQNDSTSLALSSFKLNITTAAGQRLTIPLVGSSINLNGRESKVITTDYAFGNARPIQDHAHIEVSSDVLPSTTIITVKSGFQGFIPLYESDTQLVLFADKETVSTFWAPTIASEGSSDPFANYWSIGTNETVLVGGPYLVRSAMLNGAELASRGDLNATDEPSESVLTLVAPTRIQSLTWNGERVPLKSTSVSMVQTAQINNPPVSIQVPDLEELDWRYNNSLPEIHPDFDDSDWVVANHTTTNIPFPMYYGDGRILYGCDYGFCENVVLWRGHFNATGLESSVNLSINGGAAFAASVWLNDQFLNTSFGNIYNSSTNNANVIEETDEKFDLPSSALLIGQDNVITIVQDNMGINEAKPINDDAKSPRGVRGFQLNTGNFTEWRVQGKVGGYTNYTDKVRGVLNEGGLFGEREGWHLPGFDTSSWISRRLSAGNPSSEAGIGFFVAKFNLNIPQGYDVPMSLTFSEPLGQPYRVYMFVNGWMMGKRIANLGPQSKFPVHEGILNYHGENTVAIALWSMTPNATIAPQLKLVVDGIFRGGVNVTVKNPS
;
A
#
# COMPACT_ATOMS: atom_id res chain seq x y z
N MET A 1 12.29 -18.29 30.49
CA MET A 1 13.60 -18.25 29.80
C MET A 1 13.72 -16.88 29.13
N ALA A 2 14.72 -16.08 29.47
CA ALA A 2 14.89 -14.73 28.92
C ALA A 2 16.08 -14.73 27.95
N ILE A 3 15.80 -14.67 26.64
CA ILE A 3 16.82 -14.43 25.61
C ILE A 3 16.70 -12.95 25.26
N LEU A 4 17.78 -12.20 25.44
CA LEU A 4 17.79 -10.78 25.15
C LEU A 4 18.89 -10.46 24.13
N PHE A 5 18.47 -9.85 23.03
CA PHE A 5 19.33 -9.04 22.17
C PHE A 5 19.38 -7.64 22.75
N ILE A 6 20.58 -7.14 23.06
CA ILE A 6 20.77 -5.71 23.29
C ILE A 6 20.65 -5.03 21.93
N PHE A 7 19.46 -4.53 21.59
CA PHE A 7 19.22 -3.74 20.38
C PHE A 7 19.90 -2.38 20.52
N ALA A 8 21.20 -2.33 20.26
CA ALA A 8 21.82 -1.06 19.95
C ALA A 8 21.38 -0.66 18.55
N GLN A 9 20.79 0.53 18.48
CA GLN A 9 20.58 1.33 17.26
C GLN A 9 19.31 1.04 16.47
N ILE A 10 18.30 1.90 16.65
CA ILE A 10 17.46 2.21 15.51
C ILE A 10 16.70 3.54 15.57
N VAL A 11 16.97 4.42 14.59
CA VAL A 11 16.04 4.79 13.51
C VAL A 11 16.90 5.08 12.27
N ARG A 12 16.52 4.61 11.07
CA ARG A 12 16.98 5.23 9.80
C ARG A 12 15.72 5.67 9.07
N VAL A 13 15.58 6.98 8.81
CA VAL A 13 14.45 7.52 8.03
C VAL A 13 14.83 7.62 6.55
N PRO A 14 14.08 6.91 5.70
CA PRO A 14 13.99 7.13 4.27
C PRO A 14 13.96 8.58 3.80
N LYS A 15 14.81 9.00 2.87
CA LYS A 15 14.47 10.16 2.05
C LYS A 15 13.62 9.66 0.89
N GLU A 16 12.30 9.76 1.04
CA GLU A 16 11.37 9.82 -0.09
C GLU A 16 10.69 11.19 -0.01
N ASN A 17 10.69 11.90 -1.14
CA ASN A 17 10.21 13.28 -1.24
C ASN A 17 8.70 13.31 -0.98
N ILE A 18 8.32 13.54 0.27
CA ILE A 18 6.94 13.88 0.64
C ILE A 18 6.94 15.40 0.90
N ALA A 19 6.20 16.11 0.07
CA ALA A 19 5.96 17.54 0.23
C ALA A 19 5.31 17.81 1.60
N PRO A 20 5.66 18.92 2.29
CA PRO A 20 5.13 19.20 3.61
C PRO A 20 3.64 19.54 3.51
N LYS A 21 2.76 18.71 4.09
CA LYS A 21 1.44 19.18 4.55
C LYS A 21 1.52 19.36 6.06
N SER A 22 1.55 20.62 6.47
CA SER A 22 1.33 21.05 7.84
C SER A 22 -0.15 20.93 8.18
N THR A 23 -0.51 20.17 9.20
CA THR A 23 -1.24 20.61 10.40
C THR A 23 -1.50 19.39 11.29
N VAL A 24 -1.31 19.62 12.58
CA VAL A 24 -1.53 18.68 13.69
C VAL A 24 -3.04 18.60 13.91
N ASP A 25 -3.62 17.40 13.93
CA ASP A 25 -4.95 17.17 14.52
C ASP A 25 -4.95 15.89 15.35
N GLU A 26 -5.82 15.93 16.36
CA GLU A 26 -5.89 15.12 17.57
C GLU A 26 -6.05 13.60 17.38
N VAL A 27 -5.62 12.90 18.42
CA VAL A 27 -5.71 11.45 18.61
C VAL A 27 -7.17 11.03 18.75
N ASP A 28 -7.69 10.28 17.77
CA ASP A 28 -8.98 9.60 17.88
C ASP A 28 -8.79 8.11 18.22
N THR A 29 -9.28 7.70 19.38
CA THR A 29 -9.16 6.34 19.92
C THR A 29 -10.08 5.38 19.17
N THR A 30 -9.55 4.69 18.15
CA THR A 30 -10.30 3.65 17.45
C THR A 30 -10.11 2.29 18.13
N THR A 31 -11.22 1.72 18.63
CA THR A 31 -11.27 0.37 19.22
C THR A 31 -11.16 -0.67 18.10
N VAL A 32 -10.01 -1.34 17.98
CA VAL A 32 -9.81 -2.44 17.01
C VAL A 32 -10.44 -3.73 17.56
N ARG A 33 -11.54 -4.18 16.96
CA ARG A 33 -12.10 -5.53 17.19
C ARG A 33 -11.38 -6.54 16.28
N PHE A 34 -10.69 -7.51 16.86
CA PHE A 34 -10.14 -8.65 16.12
C PHE A 34 -11.27 -9.62 15.79
N ALA A 35 -11.61 -9.75 14.50
CA ALA A 35 -12.44 -10.84 14.00
C ALA A 35 -11.53 -11.97 13.49
N SER A 36 -11.58 -13.12 14.15
CA SER A 36 -11.06 -14.37 13.62
C SER A 36 -11.99 -14.86 12.50
N SER A 37 -11.62 -14.64 11.24
CA SER A 37 -12.22 -15.38 10.13
C SER A 37 -11.11 -15.97 9.27
N SER A 38 -11.18 -17.28 9.06
CA SER A 38 -10.25 -18.09 8.27
C SER A 38 -10.41 -17.89 6.76
N ASN A 39 -11.02 -16.78 6.32
CA ASN A 39 -11.23 -16.43 4.92
C ASN A 39 -10.83 -14.96 4.74
N VAL A 40 -9.61 -14.71 4.26
CA VAL A 40 -9.21 -13.38 3.81
C VAL A 40 -9.82 -13.19 2.42
N SER A 41 -10.97 -12.52 2.34
CA SER A 41 -11.48 -12.02 1.07
C SER A 41 -10.67 -10.79 0.68
N ILE A 42 -9.86 -10.91 -0.37
CA ILE A 42 -9.18 -9.76 -0.99
C ILE A 42 -10.25 -9.03 -1.81
N SER A 43 -10.78 -7.93 -1.29
CA SER A 43 -11.53 -6.96 -2.11
C SER A 43 -10.50 -6.01 -2.71
N PRO A 44 -10.45 -5.83 -4.05
CA PRO A 44 -9.61 -4.79 -4.63
C PRO A 44 -10.04 -3.41 -4.12
N ALA A 45 -9.07 -2.52 -3.94
CA ALA A 45 -9.30 -1.11 -3.66
C ALA A 45 -9.90 -0.46 -4.91
N THR A 46 -11.21 -0.60 -5.09
CA THR A 46 -11.95 0.19 -6.07
C THR A 46 -12.00 1.62 -5.56
N GLN A 47 -11.51 2.55 -6.38
CA GLN A 47 -11.37 3.96 -5.99
C GLN A 47 -12.75 4.56 -5.66
N PHE A 48 -13.00 4.81 -4.38
CA PHE A 48 -14.22 5.47 -3.90
C PHE A 48 -14.01 6.95 -3.56
N HIS A 49 -12.75 7.43 -3.54
CA HIS A 49 -12.41 8.81 -3.21
C HIS A 49 -11.70 9.54 -4.36
N SER A 50 -12.17 10.75 -4.66
CA SER A 50 -11.69 11.61 -5.74
C SER A 50 -10.28 12.19 -5.52
N GLY A 51 -9.82 12.30 -4.27
CA GLY A 51 -8.52 12.90 -3.94
C GLY A 51 -7.31 11.97 -4.03
N VAL A 52 -7.52 10.69 -4.38
CA VAL A 52 -6.47 9.66 -4.51
C VAL A 52 -6.56 8.96 -5.88
N TYR A 53 -5.81 7.89 -6.08
CA TYR A 53 -5.85 7.01 -7.26
C TYR A 53 -6.00 5.56 -6.80
N THR A 54 -5.85 4.57 -7.69
CA THR A 54 -6.13 3.16 -7.36
C THR A 54 -5.25 2.62 -6.23
N SER A 55 -3.93 2.86 -6.28
CA SER A 55 -3.02 2.33 -5.26
C SER A 55 -3.33 2.88 -3.87
N TYR A 56 -3.30 1.99 -2.89
CA TYR A 56 -3.31 2.35 -1.47
C TYR A 56 -2.08 1.80 -0.72
N ASP A 57 -0.92 1.77 -1.38
CA ASP A 57 0.35 1.32 -0.81
C ASP A 57 0.75 2.11 0.46
N TYR A 58 0.38 3.39 0.52
CA TYR A 58 0.58 4.27 1.67
C TYR A 58 2.06 4.50 2.03
N GLY A 59 3.00 4.03 1.20
CA GLY A 59 4.42 3.96 1.55
C GLY A 59 4.64 3.14 2.83
N ALA A 60 3.81 2.13 3.06
CA ALA A 60 3.75 1.40 4.32
C ALA A 60 4.98 0.49 4.54
N ALA A 61 5.03 -0.14 5.72
CA ALA A 61 6.05 -1.14 6.02
C ALA A 61 5.90 -2.41 5.16
N ILE A 62 4.67 -2.72 4.78
CA ILE A 62 4.31 -3.80 3.87
C ILE A 62 3.73 -3.11 2.64
N THR A 63 4.27 -3.39 1.45
CA THR A 63 3.77 -2.77 0.21
C THR A 63 2.36 -3.28 -0.14
N GLU A 64 1.70 -2.61 -1.07
CA GLU A 64 0.43 -3.08 -1.64
C GLU A 64 0.54 -4.49 -2.25
N ALA A 65 1.69 -4.83 -2.82
CA ALA A 65 2.02 -6.17 -3.31
C ALA A 65 2.38 -7.18 -2.17
N ARG A 66 2.25 -6.77 -0.91
CA ARG A 66 2.53 -7.55 0.31
C ARG A 66 4.01 -7.84 0.57
N ILE A 67 4.91 -7.06 -0.03
CA ILE A 67 6.36 -7.21 0.13
C ILE A 67 6.83 -6.38 1.34
N LEU A 68 7.70 -6.95 2.17
CA LEU A 68 8.28 -6.27 3.32
C LEU A 68 9.33 -5.23 2.88
N THR A 69 9.19 -4.00 3.34
CA THR A 69 10.15 -2.92 3.10
C THR A 69 11.17 -2.82 4.24
N ARG A 70 12.22 -2.01 4.05
CA ARG A 70 13.17 -1.65 5.13
C ARG A 70 12.49 -1.06 6.38
N LYS A 71 11.31 -0.42 6.23
CA LYS A 71 10.54 0.12 7.36
C LYS A 71 9.95 -1.01 8.19
N TYR A 72 9.60 -2.15 7.58
CA TYR A 72 9.17 -3.32 8.33
C TYR A 72 10.25 -3.81 9.27
N THR A 73 11.48 -3.94 8.78
CA THR A 73 12.63 -4.38 9.58
C THR A 73 12.84 -3.49 10.80
N GLU A 74 12.81 -2.17 10.59
CA GLU A 74 12.88 -1.16 11.64
C GLU A 74 11.76 -1.35 12.70
N LEU A 75 10.50 -1.42 12.27
CA LEU A 75 9.36 -1.59 13.15
C LEU A 75 9.39 -2.92 13.90
N LYS A 76 9.86 -3.99 13.26
CA LYS A 76 10.04 -5.31 13.89
C LYS A 76 10.96 -5.23 15.09
N LEU A 77 12.12 -4.58 14.93
CA LEU A 77 13.10 -4.46 16.00
C LEU A 77 12.57 -3.58 17.16
N GLN A 78 11.83 -2.50 16.87
CA GLN A 78 11.15 -1.70 17.91
C GLN A 78 10.07 -2.53 18.64
N GLY A 79 9.27 -3.28 17.89
CA GLY A 79 8.25 -4.18 18.46
C GLY A 79 8.87 -5.29 19.33
N MET A 80 10.00 -5.86 18.91
CA MET A 80 10.74 -6.85 19.69
C MET A 80 11.32 -6.25 20.98
N PHE A 81 11.85 -5.03 20.92
CA PHE A 81 12.28 -4.30 22.12
C PHE A 81 11.10 -4.12 23.09
N LEU A 82 10.00 -3.49 22.65
CA LEU A 82 8.83 -3.26 23.51
C LEU A 82 8.27 -4.55 24.13
N ARG A 83 8.20 -5.63 23.34
CA ARG A 83 7.76 -6.95 23.81
C ARG A 83 8.67 -7.54 24.89
N SER A 84 9.97 -7.28 24.82
CA SER A 84 10.97 -7.81 25.75
C SER A 84 11.28 -6.87 26.92
N SER A 85 10.66 -5.69 26.95
CA SER A 85 10.87 -4.63 27.93
C SER A 85 9.60 -4.27 28.73
N PRO A 86 9.11 -5.17 29.61
CA PRO A 86 7.94 -4.87 30.45
C PRO A 86 8.16 -3.64 31.34
N GLU A 87 9.40 -3.38 31.76
CA GLU A 87 9.77 -2.20 32.56
C GLU A 87 9.50 -0.88 31.80
N PHE A 88 9.53 -0.90 30.47
CA PHE A 88 9.22 0.28 29.63
C PHE A 88 7.74 0.66 29.68
N CYS A 89 6.85 -0.31 29.94
CA CYS A 89 5.40 -0.08 29.90
C CYS A 89 4.88 0.70 31.11
N LYS A 90 5.67 0.83 32.18
CA LYS A 90 5.33 1.56 33.41
C LYS A 90 6.39 2.61 33.75
N THR A 91 6.71 3.46 32.78
CA THR A 91 7.66 4.56 32.98
C THR A 91 6.95 5.91 33.10
N ASP A 92 7.46 6.76 33.99
CA ASP A 92 7.12 8.17 34.05
C ASP A 92 8.11 9.00 33.24
N TRP A 93 7.64 10.10 32.64
CA TRP A 93 8.50 11.09 32.01
C TRP A 93 9.20 11.93 33.08
N ILE A 94 10.53 11.94 33.07
CA ILE A 94 11.35 12.68 34.05
C ILE A 94 11.75 14.06 33.51
N GLY A 95 12.07 14.15 32.21
CA GLY A 95 12.49 15.40 31.61
C GLY A 95 13.16 15.24 30.25
N THR A 96 13.64 16.36 29.72
CA THR A 96 14.44 16.42 28.49
C THR A 96 15.65 17.33 28.64
N THR A 97 16.56 17.34 27.66
CA THR A 97 17.67 18.31 27.60
C THR A 97 17.19 19.76 27.75
N ALA A 98 15.97 20.09 27.29
CA ALA A 98 15.40 21.44 27.41
C ALA A 98 14.89 21.77 28.83
N SER A 99 14.61 20.77 29.67
CA SER A 99 14.10 21.00 31.03
C SER A 99 15.22 21.09 32.08
N ASN A 100 16.47 21.36 31.66
CA ASN A 100 17.66 21.37 32.52
C ASN A 100 17.76 20.12 33.41
N LEU A 101 17.54 18.95 32.80
CA LEU A 101 17.78 17.65 33.42
C LEU A 101 19.14 17.67 34.16
N SER A 102 19.11 17.61 35.50
CA SER A 102 20.33 17.48 36.32
C SER A 102 21.06 16.16 36.07
N ASP A 103 20.32 15.19 35.50
CA ASP A 103 20.72 13.84 35.16
C ASP A 103 20.34 13.60 33.69
N GLY A 104 21.32 13.37 32.80
CA GLY A 104 21.12 13.41 31.33
C GLY A 104 21.88 14.49 30.58
N ALA A 105 22.80 15.20 31.25
CA ALA A 105 23.62 16.23 30.60
C ALA A 105 24.49 15.63 29.48
N ILE A 106 24.42 16.27 28.30
CA ILE A 106 25.24 15.92 27.14
C ILE A 106 26.61 16.56 27.28
N VAL A 107 27.66 15.75 27.19
CA VAL A 107 29.05 16.21 27.14
C VAL A 107 29.51 16.09 25.68
N PRO A 108 29.55 17.20 24.90
CA PRO A 108 29.90 17.14 23.48
C PRO A 108 31.37 16.79 23.27
N SER A 109 31.68 16.04 22.22
CA SER A 109 33.07 15.79 21.83
C SER A 109 33.79 17.05 21.32
N THR A 110 33.04 18.02 20.80
CA THR A 110 33.51 19.34 20.34
C THR A 110 32.58 20.47 20.82
N PRO A 111 32.95 21.18 21.91
CA PRO A 111 32.24 22.40 22.34
C PRO A 111 32.32 23.50 21.27
N PRO A 112 31.33 24.41 21.13
CA PRO A 112 30.17 24.65 22.00
C PRO A 112 28.84 24.00 21.53
N SER A 113 28.89 22.97 20.68
CA SER A 113 27.66 22.38 20.13
C SER A 113 26.90 21.51 21.14
N THR A 114 25.57 21.49 21.08
CA THR A 114 24.73 20.46 21.74
C THR A 114 24.36 19.42 20.68
N PRO A 115 25.15 18.35 20.48
CA PRO A 115 24.99 17.43 19.35
C PRO A 115 23.77 16.53 19.45
N ALA A 116 23.19 16.38 20.65
CA ALA A 116 22.09 15.46 20.90
C ALA A 116 21.03 16.06 21.83
N PHE A 117 19.81 15.55 21.69
CA PHE A 117 18.68 15.82 22.56
C PHE A 117 18.25 14.51 23.24
N VAL A 118 18.02 14.56 24.54
CA VAL A 118 17.70 13.40 25.38
C VAL A 118 16.31 13.57 25.98
N THR A 119 15.54 12.49 26.02
CA THR A 119 14.35 12.32 26.85
C THR A 119 14.60 11.19 27.84
N LEU A 120 14.39 11.44 29.13
CA LEU A 120 14.51 10.42 30.17
C LEU A 120 13.12 9.96 30.61
N LEU A 121 12.90 8.64 30.52
CA LEU A 121 11.80 7.95 31.15
C LEU A 121 12.33 7.04 32.26
N ARG A 122 11.58 6.87 33.36
CA ARG A 122 11.99 6.00 34.48
C ARG A 122 10.84 5.16 34.99
N ASN A 123 11.10 3.88 35.21
CA ASN A 123 10.21 3.01 35.96
C ASN A 123 10.55 3.10 37.45
N PHE A 124 9.64 3.61 38.28
CA PHE A 124 9.91 3.79 39.71
C PHE A 124 9.76 2.51 40.53
N ASP A 125 9.10 1.48 40.02
CA ASP A 125 9.01 0.18 40.71
C ASP A 125 10.34 -0.56 40.66
N THR A 126 10.99 -0.52 39.49
CA THR A 126 12.21 -1.30 39.24
C THR A 126 13.49 -0.47 39.25
N GLY A 127 13.37 0.85 39.08
CA GLY A 127 14.50 1.77 38.94
C GLY A 127 15.03 1.90 37.50
N ALA A 128 14.52 1.12 36.54
CA ALA A 128 14.98 1.13 35.17
C ALA A 128 14.83 2.51 34.52
N GLY A 129 15.90 2.99 33.87
CA GLY A 129 15.95 4.25 33.14
C GLY A 129 16.05 4.03 31.63
N PHE A 130 15.32 4.82 30.86
CA PHE A 130 15.32 4.80 29.40
C PHE A 130 15.64 6.20 28.86
N TRP A 131 16.82 6.30 28.25
CA TRP A 131 17.38 7.54 27.70
C TRP A 131 17.20 7.52 26.19
N ILE A 132 16.15 8.17 25.70
CA ILE A 132 15.88 8.29 24.27
C ILE A 132 16.71 9.45 23.73
N VAL A 133 17.77 9.13 22.99
CA VAL A 133 18.70 10.10 22.41
C VAL A 133 18.46 10.24 20.91
N ARG A 134 18.48 11.47 20.40
CA ARG A 134 18.41 11.81 18.96
C ARG A 134 19.30 13.02 18.68
N GLN A 135 19.51 13.39 17.41
CA GLN A 135 20.12 14.69 17.10
C GLN A 135 19.31 15.83 17.71
N ASN A 136 20.00 16.90 18.13
CA ASN A 136 19.34 18.12 18.61
C ASN A 136 18.44 18.72 17.52
N ASP A 137 18.98 18.86 16.30
CA ASP A 137 18.20 19.04 15.08
C ASP A 137 17.81 17.69 14.49
N SER A 138 16.53 17.32 14.63
CA SER A 138 15.99 16.04 14.15
C SER A 138 16.09 15.82 12.64
N THR A 139 16.30 16.88 11.85
CA THR A 139 16.42 16.78 10.39
C THR A 139 17.85 16.47 9.92
N SER A 140 18.83 16.62 10.82
CA SER A 140 20.26 16.53 10.54
C SER A 140 20.67 15.15 10.02
N LEU A 141 21.52 15.18 8.99
CA LEU A 141 22.16 14.00 8.39
C LEU A 141 23.60 13.79 8.90
N ALA A 142 24.12 14.68 9.74
CA ALA A 142 25.49 14.64 10.22
C ALA A 142 25.68 13.57 11.32
N LEU A 143 26.90 13.05 11.40
CA LEU A 143 27.34 12.25 12.55
C LEU A 143 27.39 13.15 13.80
N SER A 144 26.76 12.71 14.87
CA SER A 144 26.78 13.39 16.17
C SER A 144 27.48 12.50 17.20
N SER A 145 28.50 13.04 17.87
CA SER A 145 29.31 12.32 18.86
C SER A 145 29.26 13.03 20.21
N PHE A 146 28.97 12.28 21.27
CA PHE A 146 28.83 12.82 22.63
C PHE A 146 29.05 11.76 23.71
N LYS A 147 29.24 12.20 24.95
CA LYS A 147 29.04 11.38 26.14
C LYS A 147 27.75 11.80 26.87
N LEU A 148 27.18 10.88 27.64
CA LEU A 148 25.94 11.09 28.38
C LEU A 148 26.19 10.92 29.88
N ASN A 149 25.83 11.92 30.68
CA ASN A 149 25.82 11.80 32.14
C ASN A 149 24.54 11.10 32.57
N ILE A 150 24.66 10.03 33.36
CA ILE A 150 23.54 9.24 33.90
C ILE A 150 23.69 9.07 35.41
N THR A 151 22.57 8.83 36.10
CA THR A 151 22.54 8.39 37.50
C THR A 151 21.81 7.07 37.56
N THR A 152 22.46 6.05 38.12
CA THR A 152 21.87 4.72 38.31
C THR A 152 20.84 4.74 39.44
N ALA A 153 20.00 3.72 39.53
CA ALA A 153 19.05 3.54 40.63
C ALA A 153 19.75 3.48 42.01
N ALA A 154 21.02 3.04 42.05
CA ALA A 154 21.86 3.07 43.25
C ALA A 154 22.44 4.45 43.60
N GLY A 155 22.08 5.51 42.86
CA GLY A 155 22.55 6.88 43.08
C GLY A 155 23.95 7.16 42.55
N GLN A 156 24.56 6.25 41.78
CA GLN A 156 25.88 6.44 41.21
C GLN A 156 25.81 7.32 39.97
N ARG A 157 26.62 8.39 39.91
CA ARG A 157 26.73 9.28 38.76
C ARG A 157 27.86 8.83 37.83
N LEU A 158 27.55 8.62 36.56
CA LEU A 158 28.49 8.13 35.55
C LEU A 158 28.41 8.99 34.28
N THR A 159 29.52 9.06 33.55
CA THR A 159 29.56 9.63 32.20
C THR A 159 29.87 8.50 31.20
N ILE A 160 28.86 8.08 30.44
CA ILE A 160 28.99 6.97 29.49
C ILE A 160 29.28 7.47 28.07
N PRO A 161 30.08 6.74 27.26
CA PRO A 161 30.74 5.47 27.61
C PRO A 161 31.93 5.66 28.56
N LEU A 162 32.14 4.67 29.44
CA LEU A 162 33.23 4.68 30.44
C LEU A 162 34.58 4.32 29.82
N VAL A 163 34.60 3.36 28.87
CA VAL A 163 35.82 2.91 28.17
C VAL A 163 35.91 3.49 26.75
N GLY A 164 34.77 3.65 26.07
CA GLY A 164 34.69 4.24 24.73
C GLY A 164 34.85 5.76 24.69
N SER A 165 35.17 6.29 23.51
CA SER A 165 35.36 7.73 23.29
C SER A 165 34.05 8.51 23.28
N SER A 166 32.99 7.97 22.67
CA SER A 166 31.68 8.64 22.56
C SER A 166 30.57 7.67 22.14
N ILE A 167 29.33 8.05 22.42
CA ILE A 167 28.13 7.58 21.74
C ILE A 167 28.04 8.32 20.40
N ASN A 168 27.84 7.56 19.32
CA ASN A 168 27.67 8.10 17.97
C ASN A 168 26.21 7.96 17.51
N LEU A 169 25.66 8.99 16.89
CA LEU A 169 24.39 8.96 16.14
C LEU A 169 24.67 9.30 14.67
N ASN A 170 24.42 8.35 13.78
CA ASN A 170 24.37 8.60 12.33
C ASN A 170 23.21 9.53 11.98
N GLY A 171 23.24 10.19 10.82
CA GLY A 171 22.17 11.08 10.38
C GLY A 171 20.74 10.51 10.50
N ARG A 172 19.84 11.26 11.15
CA ARG A 172 18.45 10.85 11.48
C ARG A 172 18.36 9.52 12.22
N GLU A 173 19.22 9.34 13.21
CA GLU A 173 19.26 8.18 14.09
C GLU A 173 18.83 8.55 15.50
N SER A 174 18.03 7.68 16.11
CA SER A 174 17.76 7.69 17.54
C SER A 174 18.21 6.38 18.17
N LYS A 175 18.52 6.43 19.47
CA LYS A 175 18.86 5.26 20.29
C LYS A 175 18.12 5.33 21.61
N VAL A 176 17.71 4.17 22.10
CA VAL A 176 17.27 4.01 23.49
C VAL A 176 18.44 3.41 24.26
N ILE A 177 18.99 4.18 25.19
CA ILE A 177 20.02 3.69 26.11
C ILE A 177 19.30 3.32 27.41
N THR A 178 19.60 2.15 27.97
CA THR A 178 18.95 1.65 29.18
C THR A 178 19.90 1.63 30.36
N THR A 179 19.42 1.96 31.55
CA THR A 179 20.14 1.85 32.83
C THR A 179 19.28 1.07 33.82
N ASP A 180 19.90 0.31 34.72
CA ASP A 180 19.20 -0.46 35.76
C ASP A 180 18.11 -1.40 35.20
N TYR A 181 18.29 -1.81 33.94
CA TYR A 181 17.36 -2.66 33.21
C TYR A 181 17.65 -4.13 33.56
N ALA A 182 16.61 -4.87 33.92
CA ALA A 182 16.75 -6.25 34.35
C ALA A 182 16.97 -7.20 33.16
N PHE A 183 18.06 -7.98 33.21
CA PHE A 183 18.34 -9.05 32.25
C PHE A 183 18.42 -10.40 32.99
N GLY A 184 17.33 -11.17 33.01
CA GLY A 184 17.30 -12.47 33.70
C GLY A 184 17.72 -12.39 35.17
N ASN A 185 18.37 -13.43 35.69
CA ASN A 185 18.68 -13.57 37.13
C ASN A 185 20.18 -13.50 37.51
N ALA A 186 21.18 -13.26 36.62
CA ALA A 186 22.60 -13.30 37.05
C ALA A 186 23.68 -12.58 36.19
N ARG A 187 24.88 -12.50 36.79
CA ARG A 187 26.26 -12.13 36.34
C ARG A 187 27.16 -13.40 36.27
N PRO A 188 28.46 -13.42 35.81
CA PRO A 188 29.31 -12.43 35.12
C PRO A 188 29.67 -12.82 33.67
N ILE A 189 30.15 -11.84 32.88
CA ILE A 189 30.39 -11.88 31.41
C ILE A 189 31.66 -12.64 31.00
N GLN A 190 31.63 -13.26 29.81
CA GLN A 190 32.79 -13.92 29.19
C GLN A 190 33.64 -12.93 28.36
N ASP A 191 34.96 -13.13 28.36
CA ASP A 191 35.93 -12.30 27.62
C ASP A 191 35.97 -12.68 26.12
N HIS A 192 36.05 -11.68 25.23
CA HIS A 192 36.08 -11.87 23.77
C HIS A 192 36.90 -10.77 23.11
N ALA A 193 37.57 -11.04 21.98
CA ALA A 193 38.49 -10.09 21.32
C ALA A 193 37.86 -8.73 20.89
N HIS A 194 36.53 -8.65 20.83
CA HIS A 194 35.75 -7.46 20.50
C HIS A 194 35.03 -6.83 21.70
N ILE A 195 35.19 -7.42 22.89
CA ILE A 195 34.60 -6.97 24.15
C ILE A 195 35.73 -6.45 25.03
N GLU A 196 35.59 -5.25 25.55
CA GLU A 196 36.37 -4.80 26.70
C GLU A 196 35.48 -4.84 27.93
N VAL A 197 35.85 -5.71 28.87
CA VAL A 197 35.22 -5.83 30.19
C VAL A 197 36.02 -5.02 31.18
N SER A 198 35.39 -4.06 31.84
CA SER A 198 36.00 -3.34 32.98
C SER A 198 35.23 -3.66 34.25
N SER A 199 35.91 -4.29 35.20
CA SER A 199 35.43 -4.59 36.56
C SER A 199 35.90 -3.57 37.61
N ASP A 200 36.90 -2.75 37.27
CA ASP A 200 37.72 -2.05 38.27
C ASP A 200 37.20 -0.64 38.60
N VAL A 201 36.15 -0.18 37.91
CA VAL A 201 35.61 1.19 38.06
C VAL A 201 34.47 1.25 39.08
N LEU A 202 33.74 0.15 39.32
CA LEU A 202 32.60 0.09 40.25
C LEU A 202 32.49 -1.29 40.92
N PRO A 203 32.45 -1.39 42.26
CA PRO A 203 32.22 -2.67 42.95
C PRO A 203 30.88 -3.24 42.52
N SER A 204 30.84 -4.52 42.15
CA SER A 204 29.63 -5.19 41.66
C SER A 204 28.99 -4.49 40.45
N THR A 205 29.73 -4.07 39.43
CA THR A 205 29.18 -3.69 38.11
C THR A 205 30.09 -4.25 37.02
N THR A 206 29.53 -4.83 35.95
CA THR A 206 30.31 -5.26 34.80
C THR A 206 29.98 -4.36 33.62
N ILE A 207 30.98 -3.61 33.15
CA ILE A 207 30.83 -2.72 31.99
C ILE A 207 31.29 -3.49 30.76
N ILE A 208 30.41 -3.61 29.77
CA ILE A 208 30.69 -4.25 28.48
C ILE A 208 30.83 -3.15 27.43
N THR A 209 32.00 -3.04 26.82
CA THR A 209 32.19 -2.21 25.62
C THR A 209 32.41 -3.10 24.42
N VAL A 210 31.53 -3.02 23.42
CA VAL A 210 31.73 -3.73 22.15
C VAL A 210 32.36 -2.79 21.15
N LYS A 211 33.50 -3.19 20.57
CA LYS A 211 34.23 -2.40 19.57
C LYS A 211 33.45 -2.33 18.25
N SER A 212 33.57 -1.21 17.54
CA SER A 212 32.98 -1.07 16.20
C SER A 212 33.65 -1.97 15.18
N GLY A 213 32.95 -2.30 14.09
CA GLY A 213 33.48 -3.15 13.01
C GLY A 213 33.23 -4.65 13.19
N PHE A 214 32.47 -5.03 14.23
CA PHE A 214 31.99 -6.39 14.43
C PHE A 214 30.78 -6.71 13.52
N GLN A 215 30.72 -7.93 12.99
CA GLN A 215 29.58 -8.49 12.25
C GLN A 215 29.21 -9.87 12.83
N GLY A 216 27.92 -10.14 12.97
CA GLY A 216 27.37 -11.39 13.51
C GLY A 216 26.83 -11.22 14.93
N PHE A 217 27.02 -12.25 15.76
CA PHE A 217 26.70 -12.22 17.19
C PHE A 217 27.87 -12.67 18.06
N ILE A 218 27.96 -12.15 19.29
CA ILE A 218 28.91 -12.59 20.33
C ILE A 218 28.13 -12.91 21.60
N PRO A 219 28.36 -14.08 22.23
CA PRO A 219 27.86 -14.33 23.57
C PRO A 219 28.56 -13.40 24.58
N LEU A 220 27.79 -12.53 25.22
CA LEU A 220 28.25 -11.72 26.33
C LEU A 220 28.19 -12.51 27.64
N TYR A 221 27.18 -13.35 27.78
CA TYR A 221 26.98 -14.18 28.96
C TYR A 221 26.28 -15.47 28.58
N GLU A 222 26.72 -16.58 29.15
CA GLU A 222 26.12 -17.88 28.94
C GLU A 222 26.13 -18.67 30.25
N SER A 223 25.00 -19.29 30.55
CA SER A 223 24.79 -20.23 31.64
C SER A 223 23.72 -21.25 31.23
N ASP A 224 23.48 -22.25 32.07
CA ASP A 224 22.42 -23.25 31.84
C ASP A 224 21.00 -22.64 31.78
N THR A 225 20.82 -21.39 32.24
CA THR A 225 19.50 -20.75 32.36
C THR A 225 19.36 -19.43 31.61
N GLN A 226 20.46 -18.88 31.08
CA GLN A 226 20.49 -17.54 30.48
C GLN A 226 21.58 -17.43 29.43
N LEU A 227 21.21 -16.83 28.29
CA LEU A 227 22.11 -16.41 27.23
C LEU A 227 21.88 -14.94 26.92
N VAL A 228 22.96 -14.15 26.91
CA VAL A 228 22.97 -12.76 26.46
C VAL A 228 23.82 -12.67 25.21
N LEU A 229 23.20 -12.24 24.10
CA LEU A 229 23.87 -12.05 22.83
C LEU A 229 23.96 -10.56 22.50
N PHE A 230 25.15 -10.14 22.07
CA PHE A 230 25.31 -8.91 21.31
C PHE A 230 25.31 -9.24 19.83
N ALA A 231 24.64 -8.43 19.01
CA ALA A 231 24.69 -8.54 17.56
C ALA A 231 24.69 -7.14 16.92
N ASP A 232 25.28 -7.03 15.73
CA ASP A 232 25.16 -5.81 14.94
C ASP A 232 23.73 -5.65 14.36
N LYS A 233 23.40 -4.44 13.92
CA LYS A 233 22.06 -4.10 13.41
C LYS A 233 21.65 -4.97 12.21
N GLU A 234 22.57 -5.24 11.30
CA GLU A 234 22.28 -6.01 10.08
C GLU A 234 21.98 -7.46 10.45
N THR A 235 22.76 -8.06 11.33
CA THR A 235 22.51 -9.42 11.83
C THR A 235 21.16 -9.51 12.54
N VAL A 236 20.90 -8.65 13.53
CA VAL A 236 19.65 -8.72 14.31
C VAL A 236 18.41 -8.40 13.47
N SER A 237 18.55 -7.62 12.40
CA SER A 237 17.49 -7.35 11.42
C SER A 237 16.95 -8.62 10.74
N THR A 238 17.74 -9.69 10.69
CA THR A 238 17.34 -10.98 10.13
C THR A 238 16.55 -11.85 11.11
N PHE A 239 16.53 -11.51 12.40
CA PHE A 239 15.91 -12.34 13.44
C PHE A 239 14.41 -12.09 13.59
N TRP A 240 13.72 -13.16 13.96
CA TRP A 240 12.30 -13.24 14.23
C TRP A 240 12.07 -13.89 15.60
N ALA A 241 11.02 -13.47 16.30
CA ALA A 241 10.61 -14.05 17.58
C ALA A 241 9.19 -14.60 17.45
N PRO A 242 8.97 -15.74 16.78
CA PRO A 242 7.65 -16.32 16.65
C PRO A 242 7.05 -16.61 18.03
N THR A 243 5.74 -16.45 18.12
CA THR A 243 4.93 -16.68 19.32
C THR A 243 4.71 -18.19 19.47
N ILE A 244 5.19 -18.79 20.57
CA ILE A 244 5.01 -20.22 20.86
C ILE A 244 4.24 -20.35 22.17
N ALA A 245 3.03 -20.88 22.13
CA ALA A 245 2.26 -21.15 23.34
C ALA A 245 3.04 -22.10 24.26
N SER A 246 3.09 -21.79 25.56
CA SER A 246 3.68 -22.71 26.53
C SER A 246 2.89 -24.01 26.60
N GLU A 247 3.60 -25.12 26.80
CA GLU A 247 3.01 -26.44 26.92
C GLU A 247 2.00 -26.47 28.08
N GLY A 248 0.78 -26.95 27.81
CA GLY A 248 -0.31 -26.99 28.80
C GLY A 248 -1.02 -25.66 29.04
N SER A 249 -0.76 -24.61 28.25
CA SER A 249 -1.51 -23.36 28.35
C SER A 249 -3.00 -23.57 28.06
N SER A 250 -3.86 -23.11 28.98
CA SER A 250 -5.32 -23.08 28.81
C SER A 250 -5.82 -21.77 28.20
N ASP A 251 -4.92 -20.82 27.89
CA ASP A 251 -5.29 -19.57 27.26
C ASP A 251 -5.57 -19.81 25.77
N PRO A 252 -6.82 -19.61 25.30
CA PRO A 252 -7.15 -19.78 23.88
C PRO A 252 -6.36 -18.83 22.96
N PHE A 253 -5.75 -17.78 23.52
CA PHE A 253 -5.00 -16.78 22.77
C PHE A 253 -3.48 -16.93 22.84
N ALA A 254 -2.94 -17.95 23.53
CA ALA A 254 -1.49 -18.12 23.72
C ALA A 254 -0.70 -18.16 22.39
N ASN A 255 -1.31 -18.55 21.28
CA ASN A 255 -0.64 -18.54 19.97
C ASN A 255 -0.58 -17.15 19.29
N TYR A 256 -1.23 -16.12 19.83
CA TYR A 256 -1.37 -14.81 19.19
C TYR A 256 -0.68 -13.66 19.93
N TRP A 257 -0.45 -13.79 21.24
CA TRP A 257 0.26 -12.80 22.05
C TRP A 257 1.22 -13.49 23.01
N SER A 258 2.22 -12.78 23.50
CA SER A 258 3.43 -13.38 24.08
C SER A 258 3.81 -12.89 25.47
N ILE A 259 3.08 -11.92 26.02
CA ILE A 259 3.43 -11.32 27.32
C ILE A 259 2.98 -12.28 28.43
N GLY A 260 3.91 -13.07 28.98
CA GLY A 260 3.67 -13.87 30.18
C GLY A 260 3.04 -15.25 29.98
N THR A 261 2.76 -15.67 28.74
CA THR A 261 2.05 -16.93 28.44
C THR A 261 2.83 -17.92 27.55
N ASN A 262 4.03 -17.52 27.07
CA ASN A 262 4.66 -18.16 25.93
C ASN A 262 6.15 -18.48 26.09
N GLU A 263 6.57 -19.52 25.38
CA GLU A 263 7.98 -19.80 25.14
C GLU A 263 8.53 -18.91 24.02
N THR A 264 9.84 -18.70 24.03
CA THR A 264 10.50 -17.87 23.03
C THR A 264 11.66 -18.63 22.42
N VAL A 265 11.69 -18.65 21.10
CA VAL A 265 12.85 -18.97 20.27
C VAL A 265 13.12 -17.78 19.37
N LEU A 266 14.36 -17.64 18.92
CA LEU A 266 14.73 -16.64 17.93
C LEU A 266 15.23 -17.34 16.68
N VAL A 267 14.68 -16.96 15.52
CA VAL A 267 14.98 -17.56 14.23
C VAL A 267 15.51 -16.46 13.32
N GLY A 268 16.79 -16.53 12.94
CA GLY A 268 17.47 -15.59 12.06
C GLY A 268 17.74 -16.19 10.68
N GLY A 269 17.75 -15.35 9.65
CA GLY A 269 18.12 -15.72 8.28
C GLY A 269 16.96 -15.69 7.27
N PRO A 270 15.87 -16.46 7.45
CA PRO A 270 14.72 -16.46 6.54
C PRO A 270 14.13 -15.06 6.29
N TYR A 271 13.54 -14.88 5.09
CA TYR A 271 12.87 -13.63 4.71
C TYR A 271 11.70 -13.30 5.63
N LEU A 272 10.93 -14.32 6.02
CA LEU A 272 9.84 -14.20 6.98
C LEU A 272 9.72 -15.50 7.78
N VAL A 273 9.48 -15.38 9.09
CA VAL A 273 9.06 -16.50 9.94
C VAL A 273 7.63 -16.22 10.39
N ARG A 274 6.69 -16.98 9.84
CA ARG A 274 5.24 -16.79 10.09
C ARG A 274 4.82 -17.37 11.43
N SER A 275 5.30 -18.56 11.75
CA SER A 275 4.90 -19.28 12.97
C SER A 275 5.96 -20.30 13.39
N ALA A 276 5.94 -20.66 14.67
CA ALA A 276 6.68 -21.79 15.21
C ALA A 276 5.84 -22.53 16.24
N MET A 277 6.02 -23.85 16.35
CA MET A 277 5.34 -24.72 17.30
C MET A 277 6.32 -25.75 17.85
N LEU A 278 6.18 -26.09 19.13
CA LEU A 278 7.00 -27.12 19.77
C LEU A 278 6.21 -28.41 19.92
N ASN A 279 6.82 -29.50 19.43
CA ASN A 279 6.34 -30.87 19.59
C ASN A 279 7.42 -31.67 20.31
N GLY A 280 7.44 -31.62 21.64
CA GLY A 280 8.52 -32.22 22.44
C GLY A 280 9.88 -31.58 22.12
N ALA A 281 10.79 -32.33 21.52
CA ALA A 281 12.14 -31.88 21.14
C ALA A 281 12.24 -31.33 19.69
N GLU A 282 11.13 -31.29 18.95
CA GLU A 282 11.07 -30.76 17.59
C GLU A 282 10.46 -29.34 17.58
N LEU A 283 11.14 -28.43 16.88
CA LEU A 283 10.59 -27.13 16.52
C LEU A 283 10.05 -27.18 15.09
N ALA A 284 8.73 -27.10 14.94
CA ALA A 284 8.09 -26.96 13.65
C ALA A 284 7.93 -25.48 13.30
N SER A 285 8.66 -24.99 12.29
CA SER A 285 8.63 -23.59 11.84
C SER A 285 8.06 -23.47 10.43
N ARG A 286 7.33 -22.37 10.19
CA ARG A 286 6.78 -22.03 8.87
C ARG A 286 7.17 -20.60 8.50
N GLY A 287 7.51 -20.38 7.24
CA GLY A 287 7.94 -19.08 6.77
C GLY A 287 8.26 -19.05 5.29
N ASP A 288 8.99 -18.02 4.90
CA ASP A 288 9.27 -17.69 3.52
C ASP A 288 10.76 -17.41 3.37
N LEU A 289 11.30 -17.85 2.24
CA LEU A 289 12.67 -17.61 1.82
C LEU A 289 12.64 -16.72 0.58
N ASN A 290 13.61 -15.81 0.45
CA ASN A 290 13.85 -15.15 -0.84
C ASN A 290 14.22 -16.23 -1.86
N ALA A 291 13.60 -16.21 -3.03
CA ALA A 291 13.90 -17.14 -4.11
C ALA A 291 14.38 -16.37 -5.35
N THR A 292 15.27 -17.01 -6.10
CA THR A 292 15.91 -16.44 -7.30
C THR A 292 16.03 -17.53 -8.36
N ASP A 293 16.34 -17.13 -9.59
CA ASP A 293 16.74 -18.03 -10.67
C ASP A 293 18.17 -18.56 -10.51
N GLU A 294 18.96 -17.95 -9.63
CA GLU A 294 20.28 -18.43 -9.23
C GLU A 294 20.24 -19.35 -8.00
N PRO A 295 21.13 -20.37 -7.91
CA PRO A 295 21.23 -21.22 -6.73
C PRO A 295 21.58 -20.42 -5.48
N SER A 296 20.83 -20.63 -4.39
CA SER A 296 21.15 -20.06 -3.08
C SER A 296 20.92 -21.08 -1.96
N GLU A 297 21.71 -20.98 -0.90
CA GLU A 297 21.41 -21.64 0.36
C GLU A 297 20.86 -20.59 1.33
N SER A 298 19.75 -20.92 2.00
CA SER A 298 19.24 -20.09 3.08
C SER A 298 19.74 -20.62 4.41
N VAL A 299 20.64 -19.86 5.05
CA VAL A 299 21.14 -20.18 6.39
C VAL A 299 20.10 -19.75 7.42
N LEU A 300 19.60 -20.70 8.20
CA LEU A 300 18.77 -20.44 9.37
C LEU A 300 19.65 -20.52 10.62
N THR A 301 19.57 -19.50 11.47
CA THR A 301 20.16 -19.49 12.81
C THR A 301 19.06 -19.61 13.84
N LEU A 302 19.15 -20.60 14.73
CA LEU A 302 18.18 -20.86 15.79
C LEU A 302 18.83 -20.57 17.14
N VAL A 303 18.25 -19.64 17.90
CA VAL A 303 18.57 -19.43 19.32
C VAL A 303 17.41 -19.99 20.14
N ALA A 304 17.64 -21.13 20.78
CA ALA A 304 16.60 -21.88 21.45
C ALA A 304 17.19 -22.79 22.55
N PRO A 305 16.39 -23.23 23.54
CA PRO A 305 16.87 -24.15 24.56
C PRO A 305 17.41 -25.47 23.97
N THR A 306 18.45 -26.01 24.60
CA THR A 306 19.19 -27.23 24.16
C THR A 306 18.33 -28.49 24.08
N ARG A 307 17.15 -28.49 24.69
CA ARG A 307 16.16 -29.58 24.54
C ARG A 307 15.61 -29.70 23.12
N ILE A 308 15.70 -28.65 22.31
CA ILE A 308 15.29 -28.67 20.90
C ILE A 308 16.42 -29.30 20.08
N GLN A 309 16.15 -30.49 19.59
CA GLN A 309 17.13 -31.35 18.89
C GLN A 309 16.83 -31.50 17.40
N SER A 310 15.65 -31.06 16.95
CA SER A 310 15.24 -31.16 15.54
C SER A 310 14.39 -29.98 15.11
N LEU A 311 14.42 -29.69 13.80
CA LEU A 311 13.71 -28.61 13.15
C LEU A 311 13.03 -29.13 11.90
N THR A 312 11.77 -28.75 11.70
CA THR A 312 11.14 -28.79 10.38
C THR A 312 10.89 -27.37 9.88
N TRP A 313 11.20 -27.10 8.62
CA TRP A 313 10.88 -25.85 7.94
C TRP A 313 9.85 -26.13 6.85
N ASN A 314 8.67 -25.50 6.93
CA ASN A 314 7.56 -25.73 6.00
C ASN A 314 7.20 -27.23 5.84
N GLY A 315 7.34 -28.02 6.92
CA GLY A 315 7.07 -29.46 6.95
C GLY A 315 8.24 -30.35 6.51
N GLU A 316 9.31 -29.78 5.94
CA GLU A 316 10.52 -30.52 5.56
C GLU A 316 11.51 -30.58 6.74
N ARG A 317 12.06 -31.75 7.03
CA ARG A 317 13.09 -31.91 8.08
C ARG A 317 14.39 -31.22 7.65
N VAL A 318 14.90 -30.33 8.50
CA VAL A 318 16.17 -29.63 8.27
C VAL A 318 17.17 -30.00 9.36
N PRO A 319 18.33 -30.59 9.02
CA PRO A 319 19.34 -30.94 10.02
C PRO A 319 19.88 -29.71 10.74
N LEU A 320 19.87 -29.74 12.07
CA LEU A 320 20.52 -28.75 12.91
C LEU A 320 22.00 -29.11 13.11
N LYS A 321 22.85 -28.08 13.12
CA LYS A 321 24.27 -28.15 13.45
C LYS A 321 24.53 -27.28 14.68
N SER A 322 25.07 -27.88 15.73
CA SER A 322 25.52 -27.14 16.91
C SER A 322 26.61 -26.15 16.56
N THR A 323 26.65 -25.02 17.27
CA THR A 323 27.74 -24.05 17.18
C THR A 323 28.61 -24.10 18.43
N SER A 324 29.61 -23.22 18.53
CA SER A 324 30.40 -23.04 19.76
C SER A 324 29.61 -22.42 20.91
N VAL A 325 28.39 -21.94 20.68
CA VAL A 325 27.50 -21.35 21.69
C VAL A 325 26.35 -22.34 21.99
N SER A 326 26.15 -22.72 23.25
CA SER A 326 25.34 -23.87 23.72
C SER A 326 23.88 -23.83 23.22
N MET A 327 23.30 -22.63 23.08
CA MET A 327 21.90 -22.45 22.64
C MET A 327 21.76 -21.97 21.19
N VAL A 328 22.86 -21.85 20.44
CA VAL A 328 22.82 -21.41 19.05
C VAL A 328 23.10 -22.60 18.14
N GLN A 329 22.16 -22.87 17.26
CA GLN A 329 22.23 -23.91 16.23
C GLN A 329 22.05 -23.27 14.85
N THR A 330 22.58 -23.90 13.82
CA THR A 330 22.39 -23.48 12.43
C THR A 330 21.79 -24.59 11.59
N ALA A 331 21.07 -24.22 10.55
CA ALA A 331 20.47 -25.13 9.58
C ALA A 331 20.68 -24.57 8.18
N GLN A 332 20.96 -25.44 7.23
CA GLN A 332 20.97 -25.09 5.80
C GLN A 332 19.63 -25.53 5.21
N ILE A 333 18.83 -24.56 4.76
CA ILE A 333 17.58 -24.85 4.07
C ILE A 333 17.88 -24.85 2.57
N ASN A 334 17.66 -25.99 1.93
CA ASN A 334 17.73 -26.11 0.48
C ASN A 334 16.80 -25.06 -0.14
N ASN A 335 17.27 -24.24 -1.07
CA ASN A 335 16.45 -23.23 -1.75
C ASN A 335 16.75 -23.30 -3.26
N PRO A 336 16.14 -24.27 -3.96
CA PRO A 336 16.47 -24.50 -5.36
C PRO A 336 16.10 -23.29 -6.22
N PRO A 337 16.89 -23.02 -7.28
CA PRO A 337 16.58 -21.93 -8.20
C PRO A 337 15.21 -22.14 -8.85
N VAL A 338 14.49 -21.04 -9.05
CA VAL A 338 13.18 -21.02 -9.71
C VAL A 338 13.15 -19.92 -10.75
N SER A 339 12.71 -20.27 -11.96
CA SER A 339 12.44 -19.30 -13.02
C SER A 339 10.94 -19.12 -13.14
N ILE A 340 10.48 -17.88 -12.98
CA ILE A 340 9.08 -17.51 -13.21
C ILE A 340 8.96 -16.92 -14.61
N GLN A 341 8.06 -17.52 -15.40
CA GLN A 341 7.73 -17.02 -16.73
C GLN A 341 6.36 -16.33 -16.68
N VAL A 342 6.31 -15.12 -17.19
CA VAL A 342 5.06 -14.36 -17.39
C VAL A 342 4.92 -14.01 -18.87
N PRO A 343 3.70 -14.00 -19.43
CA PRO A 343 3.48 -13.68 -20.83
C PRO A 343 3.87 -12.22 -21.14
N ASP A 344 4.34 -12.00 -22.37
CA ASP A 344 4.37 -10.65 -22.93
C ASP A 344 2.95 -10.24 -23.31
N LEU A 345 2.39 -9.28 -22.57
CA LEU A 345 1.01 -8.85 -22.80
C LEU A 345 0.82 -8.17 -24.15
N GLU A 346 1.86 -7.58 -24.74
CA GLU A 346 1.77 -6.92 -26.05
C GLU A 346 1.54 -7.92 -27.19
N GLU A 347 2.03 -9.15 -27.03
CA GLU A 347 1.97 -10.21 -28.04
C GLU A 347 0.77 -11.15 -27.88
N LEU A 348 -0.14 -10.85 -26.94
CA LEU A 348 -1.39 -11.60 -26.82
C LEU A 348 -2.31 -11.36 -28.01
N ASP A 349 -3.21 -12.32 -28.26
CA ASP A 349 -4.30 -12.17 -29.24
C ASP A 349 -5.41 -11.27 -28.68
N TRP A 350 -5.13 -9.97 -28.68
CA TRP A 350 -6.09 -8.94 -28.26
C TRP A 350 -7.26 -8.85 -29.24
N ARG A 351 -8.47 -8.90 -28.66
CA ARG A 351 -9.73 -8.71 -29.34
C ARG A 351 -10.30 -7.35 -28.99
N TYR A 352 -10.81 -6.64 -29.99
CA TYR A 352 -11.32 -5.28 -29.84
C TYR A 352 -12.77 -5.17 -30.29
N ASN A 353 -13.54 -4.37 -29.56
CA ASN A 353 -14.84 -3.87 -30.01
C ASN A 353 -15.07 -2.42 -29.57
N ASN A 354 -15.96 -1.72 -30.28
CA ASN A 354 -16.37 -0.37 -29.92
C ASN A 354 -17.23 -0.42 -28.65
N SER A 355 -16.89 0.41 -27.65
CA SER A 355 -17.62 0.54 -26.39
C SER A 355 -18.23 1.92 -26.20
N LEU A 356 -18.43 2.65 -27.30
CA LEU A 356 -19.25 3.85 -27.37
C LEU A 356 -20.21 3.78 -28.57
N PRO A 357 -21.12 2.79 -28.66
CA PRO A 357 -22.14 2.76 -29.71
C PRO A 357 -23.12 3.93 -29.60
N GLU A 358 -23.21 4.60 -28.44
CA GLU A 358 -24.13 5.70 -28.17
C GLU A 358 -24.02 6.85 -29.19
N ILE A 359 -22.83 7.13 -29.72
CA ILE A 359 -22.64 8.23 -30.68
C ILE A 359 -23.06 7.87 -32.11
N HIS A 360 -23.46 6.62 -32.37
CA HIS A 360 -23.92 6.22 -33.70
C HIS A 360 -25.34 6.78 -33.97
N PRO A 361 -25.63 7.25 -35.20
CA PRO A 361 -26.94 7.86 -35.53
C PRO A 361 -28.13 6.93 -35.30
N ASP A 362 -27.94 5.61 -35.47
CA ASP A 362 -28.98 4.60 -35.29
C ASP A 362 -29.05 4.04 -33.85
N PHE A 363 -28.32 4.61 -32.89
CA PHE A 363 -28.36 4.14 -31.51
C PHE A 363 -29.71 4.47 -30.86
N ASP A 364 -30.38 3.44 -30.36
CA ASP A 364 -31.62 3.58 -29.60
C ASP A 364 -31.33 3.62 -28.10
N ASP A 365 -31.62 4.76 -27.48
CA ASP A 365 -31.52 4.96 -26.03
C ASP A 365 -32.88 4.84 -25.33
N SER A 366 -33.92 4.30 -25.99
CA SER A 366 -35.28 4.20 -25.48
C SER A 366 -35.39 3.51 -24.11
N ASP A 367 -34.50 2.55 -23.83
CA ASP A 367 -34.41 1.80 -22.57
C ASP A 367 -33.63 2.53 -21.45
N TRP A 368 -32.99 3.67 -21.73
CA TRP A 368 -32.27 4.45 -20.73
C TRP A 368 -33.21 5.17 -19.77
N VAL A 369 -32.71 5.50 -18.58
CA VAL A 369 -33.48 6.23 -17.57
C VAL A 369 -33.69 7.67 -18.05
N VAL A 370 -34.95 8.11 -18.12
CA VAL A 370 -35.28 9.51 -18.42
C VAL A 370 -34.92 10.39 -17.22
N ALA A 371 -34.02 11.35 -17.43
CA ALA A 371 -33.53 12.27 -16.42
C ALA A 371 -34.45 13.50 -16.30
N ASN A 372 -35.56 13.32 -15.59
CA ASN A 372 -36.62 14.33 -15.42
C ASN A 372 -36.87 14.77 -13.96
N HIS A 373 -36.01 14.40 -13.02
CA HIS A 373 -36.14 14.86 -11.63
C HIS A 373 -35.99 16.38 -11.55
N THR A 374 -36.85 17.02 -10.77
CA THR A 374 -36.85 18.49 -10.54
C THR A 374 -36.46 18.87 -9.11
N THR A 375 -36.14 17.89 -8.28
CA THR A 375 -35.75 18.05 -6.88
C THR A 375 -34.61 17.08 -6.55
N THR A 376 -33.74 17.48 -5.62
CA THR A 376 -32.62 16.64 -5.12
C THR A 376 -32.41 16.85 -3.62
N ASN A 377 -31.85 15.84 -2.96
CA ASN A 377 -31.37 15.95 -1.58
C ASN A 377 -29.90 16.41 -1.50
N ILE A 378 -29.23 16.56 -2.65
CA ILE A 378 -27.89 17.10 -2.74
C ILE A 378 -27.96 18.62 -2.50
N PRO A 379 -27.21 19.17 -1.52
CA PRO A 379 -27.34 20.58 -1.11
C PRO A 379 -26.66 21.57 -2.07
N PHE A 380 -26.21 21.10 -3.23
CA PHE A 380 -25.57 21.88 -4.26
C PHE A 380 -26.54 22.06 -5.43
N PRO A 381 -27.03 23.29 -5.69
CA PRO A 381 -27.99 23.52 -6.77
C PRO A 381 -27.32 23.42 -8.15
N MET A 382 -28.13 23.23 -9.19
CA MET A 382 -27.72 23.45 -10.58
C MET A 382 -27.28 24.91 -10.74
N TYR A 383 -26.23 25.16 -11.53
CA TYR A 383 -25.78 26.53 -11.83
C TYR A 383 -26.72 27.23 -12.82
N TYR A 384 -27.17 26.49 -13.84
CA TYR A 384 -28.08 26.97 -14.88
C TYR A 384 -28.75 25.78 -15.58
N GLY A 385 -29.84 26.02 -16.30
CA GLY A 385 -30.64 24.98 -16.96
C GLY A 385 -32.13 25.30 -16.88
N ASP A 386 -32.97 24.29 -17.04
CA ASP A 386 -34.44 24.43 -17.08
C ASP A 386 -35.16 23.88 -15.84
N GLY A 387 -34.41 23.55 -14.79
CA GLY A 387 -34.94 23.01 -13.53
C GLY A 387 -34.83 21.49 -13.39
N ARG A 388 -34.44 20.76 -14.45
CA ARG A 388 -34.07 19.34 -14.32
C ARG A 388 -32.74 19.17 -13.59
N ILE A 389 -32.64 18.11 -12.79
CA ILE A 389 -31.43 17.70 -12.07
C ILE A 389 -30.76 16.58 -12.85
N LEU A 390 -29.46 16.75 -13.16
CA LEU A 390 -28.65 15.75 -13.87
C LEU A 390 -27.51 15.24 -12.97
N TYR A 391 -27.85 14.73 -11.79
CA TYR A 391 -26.91 14.14 -10.83
C TYR A 391 -27.07 12.62 -10.82
N GLY A 392 -25.99 11.88 -11.13
CA GLY A 392 -26.05 10.43 -11.34
C GLY A 392 -26.65 9.68 -10.15
N CYS A 393 -26.30 10.08 -8.93
CA CYS A 393 -26.82 9.47 -7.71
C CYS A 393 -28.34 9.61 -7.54
N ASP A 394 -28.95 10.69 -8.03
CA ASP A 394 -30.41 10.85 -7.99
C ASP A 394 -31.11 9.83 -8.90
N TYR A 395 -30.39 9.24 -9.85
CA TYR A 395 -30.88 8.20 -10.77
C TYR A 395 -30.32 6.81 -10.49
N GLY A 396 -29.65 6.60 -9.35
CA GLY A 396 -29.11 5.29 -9.00
C GLY A 396 -27.67 5.02 -9.48
N PHE A 397 -26.98 6.01 -10.05
CA PHE A 397 -25.67 5.85 -10.67
C PHE A 397 -24.61 6.71 -9.95
N CYS A 398 -23.95 6.14 -8.93
CA CYS A 398 -23.02 6.87 -8.07
C CYS A 398 -21.55 6.55 -8.33
N GLU A 399 -21.25 5.57 -9.18
CA GLU A 399 -19.94 4.96 -9.31
C GLU A 399 -19.45 4.98 -10.76
N ASN A 400 -18.15 5.22 -10.94
CA ASN A 400 -17.46 5.13 -12.24
C ASN A 400 -18.19 5.93 -13.35
N VAL A 401 -17.89 5.63 -14.61
CA VAL A 401 -18.39 6.43 -15.74
C VAL A 401 -19.93 6.44 -15.78
N VAL A 402 -20.52 7.62 -15.98
CA VAL A 402 -21.95 7.80 -16.23
C VAL A 402 -22.11 8.55 -17.56
N LEU A 403 -23.03 8.07 -18.40
CA LEU A 403 -23.32 8.68 -19.69
C LEU A 403 -24.62 9.48 -19.61
N TRP A 404 -24.62 10.64 -20.27
CA TRP A 404 -25.77 11.53 -20.39
C TRP A 404 -26.06 11.80 -21.86
N ARG A 405 -27.35 11.84 -22.22
CA ARG A 405 -27.81 12.10 -23.59
C ARG A 405 -28.90 13.18 -23.57
N GLY A 406 -28.59 14.34 -24.13
CA GLY A 406 -29.50 15.49 -24.19
C GLY A 406 -30.07 15.66 -25.59
N HIS A 407 -31.36 15.40 -25.76
CA HIS A 407 -32.08 15.47 -27.02
C HIS A 407 -32.59 16.90 -27.27
N PHE A 408 -32.53 17.35 -28.51
CA PHE A 408 -33.11 18.62 -28.95
C PHE A 408 -33.41 18.61 -30.44
N ASN A 409 -34.48 19.30 -30.84
CA ASN A 409 -34.77 19.49 -32.26
C ASN A 409 -34.04 20.72 -32.79
N ALA A 410 -33.09 20.53 -33.71
CA ALA A 410 -32.28 21.64 -34.22
C ALA A 410 -33.08 22.52 -35.20
N THR A 411 -32.95 23.83 -35.03
CA THR A 411 -33.45 24.86 -35.96
C THR A 411 -32.41 25.26 -37.02
N GLY A 412 -31.14 24.92 -36.79
CA GLY A 412 -29.99 25.37 -37.57
C GLY A 412 -29.38 26.68 -37.07
N LEU A 413 -29.93 27.26 -35.99
CA LEU A 413 -29.41 28.47 -35.34
C LEU A 413 -28.57 28.17 -34.08
N GLU A 414 -28.53 26.90 -33.68
CA GLU A 414 -27.68 26.41 -32.62
C GLU A 414 -26.21 26.49 -33.08
N SER A 415 -25.36 27.06 -32.24
CA SER A 415 -23.92 27.22 -32.51
C SER A 415 -23.05 26.83 -31.33
N SER A 416 -23.62 26.65 -30.14
CA SER A 416 -22.90 26.13 -28.98
C SER A 416 -23.81 25.56 -27.91
N VAL A 417 -23.23 24.69 -27.07
CA VAL A 417 -23.80 24.26 -25.79
C VAL A 417 -22.83 24.63 -24.66
N ASN A 418 -23.35 25.23 -23.60
CA ASN A 418 -22.64 25.45 -22.34
C ASN A 418 -22.95 24.28 -21.41
N LEU A 419 -21.90 23.66 -20.86
CA LEU A 419 -22.01 22.55 -19.93
C LEU A 419 -21.12 22.78 -18.72
N SER A 420 -21.70 22.67 -17.52
CA SER A 420 -20.96 22.53 -16.28
C SER A 420 -21.02 21.09 -15.81
N ILE A 421 -19.87 20.43 -15.71
CA ILE A 421 -19.76 18.98 -15.50
C ILE A 421 -18.90 18.72 -14.27
N ASN A 422 -19.37 17.87 -13.37
CA ASN A 422 -18.65 17.42 -12.18
C ASN A 422 -18.41 15.91 -12.23
N GLY A 423 -17.17 15.50 -12.00
CA GLY A 423 -16.79 14.09 -11.86
C GLY A 423 -15.92 13.78 -10.65
N GLY A 424 -15.74 14.76 -9.76
CA GLY A 424 -14.72 14.70 -8.71
C GLY A 424 -13.33 15.06 -9.23
N ALA A 425 -12.40 15.30 -8.31
CA ALA A 425 -11.03 15.68 -8.63
C ALA A 425 -10.40 14.74 -9.67
N ALA A 426 -9.82 15.32 -10.71
CA ALA A 426 -9.13 14.65 -11.82
C ALA A 426 -10.03 13.87 -12.78
N PHE A 427 -11.33 14.18 -12.80
CA PHE A 427 -12.23 13.62 -13.80
C PHE A 427 -11.90 14.11 -15.22
N ALA A 428 -12.63 13.58 -16.19
CA ALA A 428 -12.79 14.20 -17.50
C ALA A 428 -14.18 13.92 -18.03
N ALA A 429 -14.60 14.69 -19.03
CA ALA A 429 -15.81 14.42 -19.77
C ALA A 429 -15.63 14.70 -21.26
N SER A 430 -15.95 13.72 -22.11
CA SER A 430 -15.91 13.88 -23.56
C SER A 430 -17.32 14.09 -24.09
N VAL A 431 -17.47 15.01 -25.03
CA VAL A 431 -18.77 15.47 -25.54
C VAL A 431 -18.85 15.31 -27.05
N TRP A 432 -19.97 14.75 -27.52
CA TRP A 432 -20.30 14.61 -28.94
C TRP A 432 -21.63 15.26 -29.25
N LEU A 433 -21.78 15.80 -30.46
CA LEU A 433 -23.06 16.09 -31.10
C LEU A 433 -23.29 15.01 -32.15
N ASN A 434 -24.30 14.17 -31.95
CA ASN A 434 -24.53 12.99 -32.79
C ASN A 434 -23.24 12.14 -32.84
N ASP A 435 -22.69 11.93 -34.03
CA ASP A 435 -21.43 11.21 -34.25
C ASP A 435 -20.17 12.12 -34.23
N GLN A 436 -20.34 13.44 -34.12
CA GLN A 436 -19.24 14.39 -34.18
C GLN A 436 -18.68 14.70 -32.80
N PHE A 437 -17.40 14.39 -32.59
CA PHE A 437 -16.66 14.78 -31.39
C PHE A 437 -16.54 16.32 -31.32
N LEU A 438 -16.96 16.90 -30.19
CA LEU A 438 -16.86 18.33 -29.95
C LEU A 438 -15.54 18.66 -29.26
N ASN A 439 -15.39 18.19 -28.02
CA ASN A 439 -14.19 18.37 -27.22
C ASN A 439 -14.22 17.46 -25.99
N THR A 440 -13.09 17.39 -25.28
CA THR A 440 -13.02 16.83 -23.93
C THR A 440 -12.74 17.94 -22.93
N SER A 441 -13.60 18.01 -21.92
CA SER A 441 -13.37 18.80 -20.72
C SER A 441 -12.47 18.01 -19.77
N PHE A 442 -11.41 18.65 -19.30
CA PHE A 442 -10.42 18.03 -18.43
C PHE A 442 -10.55 18.60 -17.01
N GLY A 443 -10.64 17.71 -16.01
CA GLY A 443 -10.55 18.05 -14.58
C GLY A 443 -9.14 18.44 -14.13
N ASN A 444 -8.32 19.03 -15.01
CA ASN A 444 -7.05 19.66 -14.70
C ASN A 444 -6.86 20.94 -15.54
N ILE A 445 -6.32 22.01 -14.95
CA ILE A 445 -6.07 23.25 -15.70
C ILE A 445 -4.89 23.03 -16.65
N TYR A 446 -5.07 23.32 -17.95
CA TYR A 446 -4.02 23.31 -18.97
C TYR A 446 -2.80 24.13 -18.48
N ASN A 447 -1.62 23.51 -18.50
CA ASN A 447 -0.32 24.03 -18.04
C ASN A 447 0.00 23.91 -16.54
N SER A 448 -0.13 22.72 -15.94
CA SER A 448 0.74 22.39 -14.80
C SER A 448 0.98 20.89 -14.62
N SER A 449 2.26 20.56 -14.50
CA SER A 449 2.92 19.52 -13.69
C SER A 449 2.17 18.25 -13.27
N THR A 450 2.93 17.15 -13.25
CA THR A 450 2.66 15.83 -12.66
C THR A 450 2.44 15.83 -11.14
N ASN A 451 2.14 16.98 -10.54
CA ASN A 451 1.78 17.12 -9.13
C ASN A 451 0.32 17.58 -9.03
N ASN A 452 -0.36 17.18 -7.97
CA ASN A 452 -1.80 17.35 -7.72
C ASN A 452 -2.28 18.82 -7.60
N ALA A 453 -1.53 19.81 -8.11
CA ALA A 453 -1.65 21.22 -7.77
C ALA A 453 -2.81 21.96 -8.47
N ASN A 454 -3.28 21.49 -9.63
CA ASN A 454 -4.36 22.13 -10.40
C ASN A 454 -5.45 21.15 -10.84
N VAL A 455 -5.68 20.13 -10.02
CA VAL A 455 -6.77 19.18 -10.21
C VAL A 455 -8.07 19.81 -9.72
N ILE A 456 -9.12 19.81 -10.56
CA ILE A 456 -10.44 20.37 -10.25
C ILE A 456 -11.51 19.27 -10.32
N GLU A 457 -12.59 19.47 -9.58
CA GLU A 457 -13.70 18.50 -9.51
C GLU A 457 -14.78 18.74 -10.57
N GLU A 458 -14.77 19.96 -11.13
CA GLU A 458 -15.83 20.48 -11.95
C GLU A 458 -15.29 21.50 -12.96
N THR A 459 -15.91 21.52 -14.14
CA THR A 459 -15.67 22.48 -15.21
C THR A 459 -16.96 23.21 -15.57
N ASP A 460 -16.83 24.35 -16.25
CA ASP A 460 -17.93 25.08 -16.89
C ASP A 460 -17.42 25.60 -18.24
N GLU A 461 -17.79 24.90 -19.31
CA GLU A 461 -17.20 25.06 -20.63
C GLU A 461 -18.26 25.25 -21.71
N LYS A 462 -17.89 26.00 -22.74
CA LYS A 462 -18.67 26.18 -23.96
C LYS A 462 -18.12 25.27 -25.05
N PHE A 463 -18.97 24.44 -25.62
CA PHE A 463 -18.67 23.55 -26.74
C PHE A 463 -19.33 24.10 -27.98
N ASP A 464 -18.55 24.36 -29.03
CA ASP A 464 -19.07 24.84 -30.30
C ASP A 464 -19.75 23.69 -31.06
N LEU A 465 -20.92 23.97 -31.66
CA LEU A 465 -21.68 23.01 -32.44
C LEU A 465 -21.42 23.26 -33.94
N PRO A 466 -20.74 22.34 -34.65
CA PRO A 466 -20.51 22.49 -36.08
C PRO A 466 -21.85 22.47 -36.82
N SER A 467 -22.12 23.48 -37.64
CA SER A 467 -23.38 23.51 -38.41
C SER A 467 -23.55 22.32 -39.36
N SER A 468 -22.44 21.71 -39.80
CA SER A 468 -22.43 20.49 -40.60
C SER A 468 -22.84 19.23 -39.84
N ALA A 469 -22.82 19.25 -38.51
CA ALA A 469 -23.19 18.14 -37.64
C ALA A 469 -24.67 18.17 -37.23
N LEU A 470 -25.35 19.31 -37.43
CA LEU A 470 -26.75 19.50 -37.04
C LEU A 470 -27.70 18.86 -38.05
N LEU A 471 -28.61 18.05 -37.54
CA LEU A 471 -29.73 17.49 -38.29
C LEU A 471 -30.93 18.44 -38.19
N ILE A 472 -31.02 19.42 -39.10
CA ILE A 472 -32.06 20.45 -39.06
C ILE A 472 -33.46 19.84 -39.18
N GLY A 473 -34.35 20.25 -38.27
CA GLY A 473 -35.73 19.76 -38.19
C GLY A 473 -35.87 18.32 -37.67
N GLN A 474 -34.78 17.73 -37.19
CA GLN A 474 -34.73 16.38 -36.63
C GLN A 474 -34.17 16.42 -35.21
N ASP A 475 -34.28 15.28 -34.52
CA ASP A 475 -33.68 15.12 -33.21
C ASP A 475 -32.16 15.08 -33.33
N ASN A 476 -31.49 15.80 -32.43
CA ASN A 476 -30.05 15.86 -32.28
C ASN A 476 -29.72 15.51 -30.83
N VAL A 477 -28.59 14.84 -30.62
CA VAL A 477 -28.23 14.35 -29.30
C VAL A 477 -26.86 14.83 -28.89
N ILE A 478 -26.77 15.51 -27.75
CA ILE A 478 -25.52 15.75 -27.05
C ILE A 478 -25.22 14.53 -26.18
N THR A 479 -24.17 13.77 -26.49
CA THR A 479 -23.70 12.65 -25.67
C THR A 479 -22.52 13.10 -24.82
N ILE A 480 -22.60 12.88 -23.51
CA ILE A 480 -21.54 13.21 -22.54
C ILE A 480 -21.12 11.91 -21.86
N VAL A 481 -19.85 11.54 -22.02
CA VAL A 481 -19.21 10.49 -21.20
C VAL A 481 -18.55 11.18 -20.02
N GLN A 482 -19.10 11.04 -18.81
CA GLN A 482 -18.59 11.69 -17.60
C GLN A 482 -17.88 10.69 -16.70
N ASP A 483 -16.57 10.89 -16.48
CA ASP A 483 -15.80 10.10 -15.53
C ASP A 483 -16.20 10.45 -14.09
N ASN A 484 -16.40 9.44 -13.24
CA ASN A 484 -16.57 9.63 -11.80
C ASN A 484 -15.37 9.05 -11.06
N MET A 485 -14.62 9.92 -10.39
CA MET A 485 -13.41 9.59 -9.66
C MET A 485 -13.69 9.12 -8.22
N GLY A 486 -14.96 8.89 -7.88
CA GLY A 486 -15.41 8.57 -6.53
C GLY A 486 -16.06 9.77 -5.85
N ILE A 487 -16.54 9.57 -4.64
CA ILE A 487 -17.22 10.57 -3.81
C ILE A 487 -16.22 11.22 -2.84
N ASN A 488 -16.41 12.49 -2.52
CA ASN A 488 -15.51 13.19 -1.59
C ASN A 488 -15.68 12.63 -0.17
N GLU A 489 -14.64 12.76 0.66
CA GLU A 489 -14.74 12.41 2.07
C GLU A 489 -15.70 13.35 2.81
N ALA A 490 -16.40 12.81 3.81
CA ALA A 490 -17.20 13.64 4.69
C ALA A 490 -16.28 14.40 5.65
N LYS A 491 -16.41 15.73 5.71
CA LYS A 491 -15.73 16.54 6.72
C LYS A 491 -16.74 17.02 7.76
N PRO A 492 -16.34 17.26 9.02
CA PRO A 492 -17.26 17.63 10.09
C PRO A 492 -18.09 18.90 9.86
N ILE A 493 -17.69 19.75 8.91
CA ILE A 493 -18.20 21.13 8.77
C ILE A 493 -18.78 21.45 7.38
N ASN A 494 -18.84 20.49 6.45
CA ASN A 494 -19.41 20.74 5.13
C ASN A 494 -20.07 19.49 4.52
N ASP A 495 -20.87 19.71 3.47
CA ASP A 495 -21.52 18.66 2.71
C ASP A 495 -20.65 18.17 1.53
N ASP A 496 -19.30 18.23 1.62
CA ASP A 496 -18.41 17.86 0.51
C ASP A 496 -18.70 16.44 -0.02
N ALA A 497 -18.98 15.48 0.87
CA ALA A 497 -19.35 14.11 0.48
C ALA A 497 -20.66 13.99 -0.30
N LYS A 498 -21.49 15.04 -0.30
CA LYS A 498 -22.70 15.15 -1.12
C LYS A 498 -22.44 15.94 -2.40
N SER A 499 -21.19 16.30 -2.71
CA SER A 499 -20.81 16.91 -3.99
C SER A 499 -21.38 16.07 -5.13
N PRO A 500 -22.12 16.67 -6.07
CA PRO A 500 -22.78 15.92 -7.14
C PRO A 500 -21.76 15.30 -8.10
N ARG A 501 -22.21 14.32 -8.87
CA ARG A 501 -21.51 13.77 -10.05
C ARG A 501 -22.49 13.80 -11.21
N GLY A 502 -22.10 14.36 -12.34
CA GLY A 502 -22.97 14.56 -13.49
C GLY A 502 -22.87 15.97 -14.06
N VAL A 503 -23.98 16.49 -14.59
CA VAL A 503 -24.04 17.79 -15.28
C VAL A 503 -24.75 18.80 -14.38
N ARG A 504 -24.03 19.77 -13.83
CA ARG A 504 -24.58 20.82 -12.95
C ARG A 504 -25.07 22.05 -13.69
N GLY A 505 -24.81 22.17 -14.98
CA GLY A 505 -25.33 23.25 -15.81
C GLY A 505 -25.42 22.81 -17.25
N PHE A 506 -26.52 23.13 -17.93
CA PHE A 506 -26.65 22.91 -19.37
C PHE A 506 -27.48 24.00 -20.04
N GLN A 507 -27.04 24.49 -21.20
CA GLN A 507 -27.79 25.47 -21.98
C GLN A 507 -27.32 25.47 -23.45
N LEU A 508 -28.27 25.37 -24.39
CA LEU A 508 -28.00 25.70 -25.80
C LEU A 508 -28.03 27.22 -25.97
N ASN A 509 -27.20 27.77 -26.86
CA ASN A 509 -27.23 29.20 -27.16
C ASN A 509 -28.59 29.65 -27.74
N THR A 510 -29.25 28.75 -28.48
CA THR A 510 -30.58 28.93 -29.07
C THR A 510 -31.35 27.61 -28.91
N GLY A 511 -32.66 27.68 -28.64
CA GLY A 511 -33.48 26.49 -28.45
C GLY A 511 -33.37 25.89 -27.03
N ASN A 512 -34.01 24.73 -26.83
CA ASN A 512 -34.05 24.05 -25.54
C ASN A 512 -33.91 22.53 -25.75
N PHE A 513 -33.35 21.84 -24.75
CA PHE A 513 -33.37 20.38 -24.70
C PHE A 513 -34.80 19.87 -24.47
N THR A 514 -35.22 18.89 -25.26
CA THR A 514 -36.52 18.23 -25.14
C THR A 514 -36.50 17.18 -24.04
N GLU A 515 -35.46 16.34 -24.01
CA GLU A 515 -35.32 15.22 -23.07
C GLU A 515 -33.85 15.03 -22.67
N TRP A 516 -33.63 14.56 -21.44
CA TRP A 516 -32.33 14.05 -21.02
C TRP A 516 -32.48 12.59 -20.62
N ARG A 517 -31.49 11.77 -20.98
CA ARG A 517 -31.39 10.36 -20.58
C ARG A 517 -30.06 10.11 -19.90
N VAL A 518 -30.03 9.17 -18.98
CA VAL A 518 -28.85 8.81 -18.19
C VAL A 518 -28.69 7.31 -18.08
N GLN A 519 -27.44 6.86 -18.18
CA GLN A 519 -27.07 5.47 -18.00
C GLN A 519 -25.74 5.36 -17.25
N GLY A 520 -25.80 4.72 -16.07
CA GLY A 520 -24.62 4.21 -15.38
C GLY A 520 -24.53 2.68 -15.52
N LYS A 521 -24.03 2.01 -14.49
CA LYS A 521 -24.01 0.54 -14.45
C LYS A 521 -25.41 -0.08 -14.57
N VAL A 522 -25.48 -1.31 -15.05
CA VAL A 522 -26.74 -2.06 -15.13
C VAL A 522 -27.36 -2.21 -13.74
N GLY A 523 -28.61 -1.80 -13.58
CA GLY A 523 -29.37 -1.90 -12.32
C GLY A 523 -29.02 -0.87 -11.24
N GLY A 524 -28.04 0.01 -11.46
CA GLY A 524 -27.63 1.04 -10.49
C GLY A 524 -27.11 0.49 -9.16
N TYR A 525 -26.90 1.37 -8.16
CA TYR A 525 -26.29 0.98 -6.88
C TYR A 525 -27.17 0.09 -6.00
N THR A 526 -28.48 0.01 -6.27
CA THR A 526 -29.41 -0.85 -5.50
C THR A 526 -29.59 -2.23 -6.11
N ASN A 527 -29.62 -2.34 -7.45
CA ASN A 527 -29.95 -3.57 -8.15
C ASN A 527 -28.87 -4.06 -9.13
N TYR A 528 -27.62 -3.63 -8.94
CA TYR A 528 -26.46 -4.12 -9.71
C TYR A 528 -26.38 -5.65 -9.77
N THR A 529 -25.96 -6.19 -10.90
CA THR A 529 -25.98 -7.64 -11.20
C THR A 529 -24.86 -8.41 -10.50
N ASP A 530 -23.63 -7.92 -10.56
CA ASP A 530 -22.46 -8.60 -9.97
C ASP A 530 -22.39 -8.41 -8.45
N LYS A 531 -23.07 -9.30 -7.72
CA LYS A 531 -23.03 -9.33 -6.25
C LYS A 531 -21.72 -9.88 -5.67
N VAL A 532 -20.87 -10.51 -6.48
CA VAL A 532 -19.61 -11.08 -6.01
C VAL A 532 -18.52 -10.01 -5.95
N ARG A 533 -18.40 -9.20 -7.01
CA ARG A 533 -17.42 -8.12 -7.10
C ARG A 533 -17.92 -6.82 -6.48
N GLY A 534 -19.22 -6.71 -6.29
CA GLY A 534 -19.83 -5.68 -5.48
C GLY A 534 -20.12 -4.39 -6.24
N VAL A 535 -20.74 -3.45 -5.53
CA VAL A 535 -21.34 -2.25 -6.13
C VAL A 535 -20.33 -1.33 -6.81
N LEU A 536 -19.03 -1.37 -6.50
CA LEU A 536 -18.05 -0.42 -7.04
C LEU A 536 -17.28 -0.94 -8.26
N ASN A 537 -17.43 -2.22 -8.62
CA ASN A 537 -16.58 -2.86 -9.64
C ASN A 537 -16.81 -2.30 -11.05
N GLU A 538 -18.08 -2.03 -11.38
CA GLU A 538 -18.51 -1.66 -12.74
C GLU A 538 -18.92 -0.20 -12.82
N GLY A 539 -18.79 0.40 -13.99
CA GLY A 539 -19.36 1.68 -14.38
C GLY A 539 -20.41 1.53 -15.48
N GLY A 540 -20.67 2.64 -16.16
CA GLY A 540 -21.66 2.75 -17.21
C GLY A 540 -21.11 2.58 -18.62
N LEU A 541 -19.84 2.24 -18.86
CA LEU A 541 -19.37 2.04 -20.24
C LEU A 541 -20.10 0.87 -20.91
N PHE A 542 -20.39 0.96 -22.21
CA PHE A 542 -21.15 -0.09 -22.92
C PHE A 542 -20.58 -1.50 -22.68
N GLY A 543 -19.26 -1.67 -22.82
CA GLY A 543 -18.62 -2.96 -22.57
C GLY A 543 -18.72 -3.46 -21.13
N GLU A 544 -18.77 -2.55 -20.13
CA GLU A 544 -19.04 -2.94 -18.75
C GLU A 544 -20.50 -3.40 -18.59
N ARG A 545 -21.46 -2.69 -19.21
CA ARG A 545 -22.89 -3.03 -19.14
C ARG A 545 -23.21 -4.37 -19.80
N GLU A 546 -22.48 -4.71 -20.87
CA GLU A 546 -22.59 -5.99 -21.57
C GLU A 546 -21.74 -7.12 -20.93
N GLY A 547 -20.99 -6.83 -19.86
CA GLY A 547 -20.19 -7.82 -19.14
C GLY A 547 -18.91 -8.26 -19.87
N TRP A 548 -18.38 -7.45 -20.81
CA TRP A 548 -17.20 -7.80 -21.61
C TRP A 548 -15.92 -7.96 -20.78
N HIS A 549 -15.88 -7.42 -19.55
CA HIS A 549 -14.79 -7.62 -18.59
C HIS A 549 -14.80 -8.99 -17.93
N LEU A 550 -15.91 -9.74 -17.98
CA LEU A 550 -16.09 -10.97 -17.23
C LEU A 550 -15.34 -12.16 -17.84
N PRO A 551 -14.82 -13.09 -17.01
CA PRO A 551 -14.21 -14.32 -17.52
C PRO A 551 -15.20 -15.15 -18.34
N GLY A 552 -14.92 -15.40 -19.61
CA GLY A 552 -15.75 -16.30 -20.44
C GLY A 552 -16.74 -15.60 -21.36
N PHE A 553 -16.77 -14.26 -21.39
CA PHE A 553 -17.40 -13.54 -22.49
C PHE A 553 -16.76 -13.97 -23.83
N ASP A 554 -17.59 -14.26 -24.83
CA ASP A 554 -17.12 -14.73 -26.14
C ASP A 554 -16.74 -13.57 -27.05
N THR A 555 -15.43 -13.45 -27.31
CA THR A 555 -14.86 -12.43 -28.19
C THR A 555 -14.55 -12.95 -29.59
N SER A 556 -15.04 -14.13 -29.99
CA SER A 556 -14.67 -14.73 -31.29
C SER A 556 -15.13 -13.90 -32.49
N SER A 557 -16.22 -13.13 -32.34
CA SER A 557 -16.76 -12.24 -33.38
C SER A 557 -16.04 -10.89 -33.46
N TRP A 558 -15.15 -10.59 -32.51
CA TRP A 558 -14.47 -9.30 -32.41
C TRP A 558 -13.26 -9.24 -33.33
N ILE A 559 -12.88 -8.02 -33.71
CA ILE A 559 -11.71 -7.81 -34.57
C ILE A 559 -10.42 -8.00 -33.76
N SER A 560 -9.40 -8.57 -34.40
CA SER A 560 -8.06 -8.67 -33.79
C SER A 560 -7.37 -7.32 -33.88
N ARG A 561 -6.88 -6.80 -32.76
CA ARG A 561 -6.21 -5.50 -32.68
C ARG A 561 -5.36 -5.41 -31.42
N ARG A 562 -4.07 -5.10 -31.57
CA ARG A 562 -3.15 -4.86 -30.44
C ARG A 562 -3.61 -3.67 -29.60
N LEU A 563 -3.44 -3.76 -28.29
CA LEU A 563 -3.73 -2.66 -27.36
C LEU A 563 -2.91 -1.40 -27.70
N SER A 564 -1.63 -1.57 -28.04
CA SER A 564 -0.72 -0.48 -28.43
C SER A 564 -1.15 0.27 -29.70
N ALA A 565 -2.05 -0.29 -30.51
CA ALA A 565 -2.59 0.39 -31.68
C ALA A 565 -3.69 1.41 -31.31
N GLY A 566 -4.15 1.44 -30.06
CA GLY A 566 -5.20 2.34 -29.59
C GLY A 566 -6.53 2.13 -30.33
N ASN A 567 -7.46 3.09 -30.27
CA ASN A 567 -8.72 3.02 -31.02
C ASN A 567 -8.50 3.14 -32.55
N PRO A 568 -9.40 2.59 -33.40
CA PRO A 568 -9.38 2.78 -34.85
C PRO A 568 -9.32 4.27 -35.24
N SER A 569 -8.66 4.55 -36.37
CA SER A 569 -8.58 5.90 -36.98
C SER A 569 -8.02 7.03 -36.10
N SER A 570 -7.46 6.72 -34.93
CA SER A 570 -7.02 7.73 -33.94
C SER A 570 -8.14 8.69 -33.53
N GLU A 571 -9.39 8.22 -33.54
CA GLU A 571 -10.55 9.02 -33.14
C GLU A 571 -10.71 9.08 -31.61
N ALA A 572 -11.37 10.13 -31.12
CA ALA A 572 -11.83 10.18 -29.75
C ALA A 572 -13.01 9.21 -29.58
N GLY A 573 -13.02 8.45 -28.48
CA GLY A 573 -14.02 7.41 -28.25
C GLY A 573 -13.52 6.36 -27.27
N ILE A 574 -14.28 5.26 -27.14
CA ILE A 574 -13.99 4.22 -26.16
C ILE A 574 -13.96 2.87 -26.84
N GLY A 575 -12.80 2.22 -26.76
CA GLY A 575 -12.58 0.86 -27.19
C GLY A 575 -12.55 -0.10 -26.01
N PHE A 576 -12.96 -1.34 -26.24
CA PHE A 576 -12.79 -2.41 -25.26
C PHE A 576 -11.88 -3.48 -25.83
N PHE A 577 -10.79 -3.79 -25.12
CA PHE A 577 -9.81 -4.77 -25.52
C PHE A 577 -9.83 -5.94 -24.54
N VAL A 578 -9.88 -7.17 -25.02
CA VAL A 578 -9.87 -8.38 -24.19
C VAL A 578 -8.83 -9.34 -24.72
N ALA A 579 -8.04 -9.91 -23.82
CA ALA A 579 -7.10 -10.97 -24.13
C ALA A 579 -7.09 -12.02 -23.01
N LYS A 580 -6.61 -13.21 -23.36
CA LYS A 580 -6.47 -14.33 -22.43
C LYS A 580 -5.01 -14.79 -22.37
N PHE A 581 -4.57 -15.21 -21.19
CA PHE A 581 -3.24 -15.79 -21.01
C PHE A 581 -3.24 -16.83 -19.89
N ASN A 582 -2.29 -17.74 -19.91
CA ASN A 582 -2.13 -18.75 -18.87
C ASN A 582 -0.95 -18.40 -17.95
N LEU A 583 -1.11 -18.66 -16.66
CA LEU A 583 -0.02 -18.71 -15.69
C LEU A 583 0.17 -20.15 -15.22
N ASN A 584 1.41 -20.50 -14.93
CA ASN A 584 1.79 -21.79 -14.35
C ASN A 584 2.89 -21.58 -13.32
N ILE A 585 2.57 -20.85 -12.26
CA ILE A 585 3.48 -20.58 -11.16
C ILE A 585 3.68 -21.88 -10.36
N PRO A 586 4.91 -22.23 -9.96
CA PRO A 586 5.13 -23.43 -9.13
C PRO A 586 4.41 -23.32 -7.79
N GLN A 587 3.85 -24.43 -7.30
CA GLN A 587 3.25 -24.49 -5.97
C GLN A 587 4.29 -24.20 -4.88
N GLY A 588 3.86 -23.57 -3.79
CA GLY A 588 4.73 -23.23 -2.66
C GLY A 588 5.60 -22.01 -2.91
N TYR A 589 5.22 -21.15 -3.85
CA TYR A 589 5.85 -19.84 -4.08
C TYR A 589 4.80 -18.72 -4.03
N ASP A 590 5.11 -17.66 -3.29
CA ASP A 590 4.41 -16.39 -3.35
C ASP A 590 5.16 -15.50 -4.34
N VAL A 591 4.48 -15.11 -5.42
CA VAL A 591 5.08 -14.39 -6.55
C VAL A 591 4.26 -13.13 -6.84
N PRO A 592 4.39 -12.05 -6.05
CA PRO A 592 3.61 -10.84 -6.28
C PRO A 592 3.86 -10.29 -7.69
N MET A 593 2.79 -9.88 -8.37
CA MET A 593 2.83 -9.37 -9.74
C MET A 593 2.05 -8.06 -9.88
N SER A 594 2.45 -7.27 -10.87
CA SER A 594 1.80 -6.00 -11.21
C SER A 594 1.58 -5.86 -12.72
N LEU A 595 0.45 -5.28 -13.10
CA LEU A 595 0.26 -4.69 -14.42
C LEU A 595 0.98 -3.34 -14.47
N THR A 596 1.90 -3.15 -15.42
CA THR A 596 2.74 -1.95 -15.52
C THR A 596 2.66 -1.33 -16.92
N PHE A 597 2.30 -0.06 -16.98
CA PHE A 597 2.44 0.79 -18.16
C PHE A 597 3.87 1.31 -18.25
N SER A 598 4.61 0.92 -19.29
CA SER A 598 6.01 1.33 -19.46
C SER A 598 6.17 2.63 -20.25
N GLU A 599 5.12 3.11 -20.90
CA GLU A 599 5.18 4.37 -21.64
C GLU A 599 5.20 5.58 -20.69
N PRO A 600 5.87 6.69 -21.07
CA PRO A 600 5.83 7.94 -20.30
C PRO A 600 4.41 8.50 -20.16
N LEU A 601 4.18 9.27 -19.09
CA LEU A 601 2.98 10.11 -18.96
C LEU A 601 2.91 11.14 -20.10
N GLY A 602 1.69 11.55 -20.47
CA GLY A 602 1.42 12.65 -21.39
C GLY A 602 0.40 12.35 -22.50
N GLN A 603 0.13 11.08 -22.78
CA GLN A 603 -0.87 10.70 -23.79
C GLN A 603 -2.30 10.97 -23.27
N PRO A 604 -3.21 11.55 -24.06
CA PRO A 604 -4.56 11.92 -23.63
C PRO A 604 -5.52 10.71 -23.69
N TYR A 605 -5.26 9.71 -22.85
CA TYR A 605 -6.15 8.56 -22.69
C TYR A 605 -6.42 8.22 -21.23
N ARG A 606 -7.56 7.56 -21.00
CA ARG A 606 -7.89 6.88 -19.74
C ARG A 606 -8.09 5.40 -19.99
N VAL A 607 -7.72 4.59 -19.02
CA VAL A 607 -7.92 3.15 -19.06
C VAL A 607 -8.58 2.66 -17.78
N TYR A 608 -9.58 1.81 -17.94
CA TYR A 608 -10.16 0.98 -16.88
C TYR A 608 -9.71 -0.45 -17.09
N MET A 609 -9.02 -1.02 -16.10
CA MET A 609 -8.41 -2.35 -16.21
C MET A 609 -9.18 -3.36 -15.41
N PHE A 610 -9.40 -4.53 -16.01
CA PHE A 610 -10.03 -5.65 -15.35
C PHE A 610 -9.15 -6.89 -15.49
N VAL A 611 -8.99 -7.63 -14.39
CA VAL A 611 -8.39 -8.96 -14.39
C VAL A 611 -9.40 -9.93 -13.85
N ASN A 612 -9.80 -10.89 -14.69
CA ASN A 612 -10.84 -11.86 -14.40
C ASN A 612 -12.14 -11.20 -13.88
N GLY A 613 -12.54 -10.09 -14.50
CA GLY A 613 -13.72 -9.28 -14.15
C GLY A 613 -13.53 -8.32 -12.98
N TRP A 614 -12.46 -8.41 -12.19
CA TRP A 614 -12.19 -7.47 -11.10
C TRP A 614 -11.55 -6.20 -11.64
N MET A 615 -12.11 -5.03 -11.34
CA MET A 615 -11.51 -3.74 -11.70
C MET A 615 -10.25 -3.52 -10.87
N MET A 616 -9.09 -3.56 -11.53
CA MET A 616 -7.75 -3.48 -10.93
C MET A 616 -7.08 -2.11 -11.08
N GLY A 617 -7.77 -1.13 -11.67
CA GLY A 617 -7.38 0.25 -11.55
C GLY A 617 -7.76 1.15 -12.72
N LYS A 618 -7.57 2.45 -12.49
CA LYS A 618 -7.73 3.51 -13.46
C LYS A 618 -6.37 4.11 -13.81
N ARG A 619 -6.02 4.10 -15.09
CA ARG A 619 -4.81 4.74 -15.61
C ARG A 619 -5.21 6.05 -16.29
N ILE A 620 -4.71 7.18 -15.79
CA ILE A 620 -4.93 8.52 -16.37
C ILE A 620 -3.64 8.96 -17.05
N ALA A 621 -3.52 8.74 -18.36
CA ALA A 621 -2.25 8.78 -19.06
C ALA A 621 -1.60 10.17 -19.16
N ASN A 622 -2.42 11.20 -19.24
CA ASN A 622 -2.02 12.60 -19.31
C ASN A 622 -1.76 13.24 -17.94
N LEU A 623 -2.04 12.54 -16.82
CA LEU A 623 -1.92 13.09 -15.47
C LEU A 623 -1.02 12.25 -14.55
N GLY A 624 -1.26 10.94 -14.46
CA GLY A 624 -0.55 10.04 -13.54
C GLY A 624 -1.00 10.20 -12.07
N PRO A 625 -0.14 9.85 -11.09
CA PRO A 625 1.23 9.36 -11.25
C PRO A 625 1.31 7.84 -11.48
N GLN A 626 0.23 7.10 -11.20
CA GLN A 626 0.28 5.63 -11.15
C GLN A 626 0.46 5.02 -12.55
N SER A 627 1.53 4.22 -12.69
CA SER A 627 1.80 3.38 -13.85
C SER A 627 1.90 1.89 -13.52
N LYS A 628 1.95 1.52 -12.23
CA LYS A 628 2.07 0.15 -11.74
C LYS A 628 0.89 -0.20 -10.84
N PHE A 629 0.25 -1.33 -11.12
CA PHE A 629 -1.00 -1.77 -10.50
C PHE A 629 -0.83 -3.22 -10.01
N PRO A 630 -0.55 -3.45 -8.72
CA PRO A 630 -0.45 -4.79 -8.16
C PRO A 630 -1.73 -5.60 -8.36
N VAL A 631 -1.60 -6.85 -8.78
CA VAL A 631 -2.73 -7.79 -8.91
C VAL A 631 -2.39 -9.05 -8.14
N HIS A 632 -3.14 -9.30 -7.08
CA HIS A 632 -2.85 -10.38 -6.14
C HIS A 632 -3.24 -11.76 -6.71
N GLU A 633 -2.49 -12.79 -6.30
CA GLU A 633 -2.94 -14.18 -6.39
C GLU A 633 -4.36 -14.31 -5.79
N GLY A 634 -5.21 -15.10 -6.43
CA GLY A 634 -6.62 -15.24 -6.09
C GLY A 634 -7.51 -14.40 -7.01
N ILE A 635 -7.07 -13.18 -7.37
CA ILE A 635 -7.61 -12.47 -8.54
C ILE A 635 -6.93 -13.03 -9.79
N LEU A 636 -5.60 -13.05 -9.82
CA LEU A 636 -4.86 -13.86 -10.79
C LEU A 636 -5.00 -15.34 -10.42
N ASN A 637 -5.34 -16.14 -11.42
CA ASN A 637 -5.24 -17.59 -11.36
C ASN A 637 -3.82 -17.99 -11.74
N TYR A 638 -2.98 -18.31 -10.75
CA TYR A 638 -1.58 -18.67 -10.95
C TYR A 638 -1.37 -20.04 -11.61
N HIS A 639 -2.43 -20.86 -11.72
CA HIS A 639 -2.37 -22.21 -12.26
C HIS A 639 -3.41 -22.42 -13.36
N GLY A 640 -3.65 -21.41 -14.19
CA GLY A 640 -4.57 -21.54 -15.32
C GLY A 640 -4.78 -20.25 -16.08
N GLU A 641 -5.90 -20.22 -16.79
CA GLU A 641 -6.30 -19.11 -17.66
C GLU A 641 -6.69 -17.89 -16.83
N ASN A 642 -6.30 -16.72 -17.34
CA ASN A 642 -6.67 -15.40 -16.90
C ASN A 642 -7.21 -14.61 -18.09
N THR A 643 -8.23 -13.80 -17.84
CA THR A 643 -8.74 -12.81 -18.78
C THR A 643 -8.29 -11.43 -18.33
N VAL A 644 -7.67 -10.65 -19.22
CA VAL A 644 -7.38 -9.23 -19.02
C VAL A 644 -8.25 -8.43 -19.98
N ALA A 645 -8.95 -7.44 -19.44
CA ALA A 645 -9.81 -6.57 -20.21
C ALA A 645 -9.48 -5.09 -19.93
N ILE A 646 -9.48 -4.27 -20.97
CA ILE A 646 -9.05 -2.88 -20.95
C ILE A 646 -10.09 -2.04 -21.68
N ALA A 647 -10.82 -1.20 -20.95
CA ALA A 647 -11.61 -0.14 -21.58
C ALA A 647 -10.68 1.07 -21.82
N LEU A 648 -10.36 1.35 -23.08
CA LEU A 648 -9.47 2.44 -23.50
C LEU A 648 -10.30 3.62 -24.01
N TRP A 649 -10.31 4.70 -23.25
CA TRP A 649 -10.92 5.96 -23.62
C TRP A 649 -9.86 6.90 -24.21
N SER A 650 -9.89 7.07 -25.53
CA SER A 650 -9.12 8.09 -26.25
C SER A 650 -9.84 9.43 -26.12
N MET A 651 -9.19 10.40 -25.47
CA MET A 651 -9.86 11.65 -25.07
C MET A 651 -9.77 12.75 -26.13
N THR A 652 -8.89 12.62 -27.11
CA THR A 652 -8.74 13.61 -28.19
C THR A 652 -8.47 12.90 -29.52
N PRO A 653 -9.02 13.39 -30.64
CA PRO A 653 -8.71 12.84 -31.95
C PRO A 653 -7.29 13.21 -32.37
N ASN A 654 -6.71 12.44 -33.29
CA ASN A 654 -5.40 12.68 -33.92
C ASN A 654 -4.21 12.74 -32.93
N ALA A 655 -4.39 12.26 -31.70
CA ALA A 655 -3.32 12.12 -30.72
C ALA A 655 -2.72 10.70 -30.77
N THR A 656 -1.45 10.57 -30.40
CA THR A 656 -0.83 9.27 -30.21
C THR A 656 -1.42 8.60 -28.96
N ILE A 657 -2.10 7.47 -29.17
CA ILE A 657 -2.63 6.60 -28.12
C ILE A 657 -2.03 5.21 -28.31
N ALA A 658 -0.98 4.91 -27.56
CA ALA A 658 -0.24 3.66 -27.62
C ALA A 658 0.13 3.19 -26.19
N PRO A 659 -0.83 2.60 -25.45
CA PRO A 659 -0.55 2.03 -24.14
C PRO A 659 0.44 0.86 -24.24
N GLN A 660 1.42 0.79 -23.33
CA GLN A 660 2.42 -0.29 -23.29
C GLN A 660 2.29 -1.07 -21.99
N LEU A 661 1.35 -2.01 -21.95
CA LEU A 661 1.02 -2.79 -20.75
C LEU A 661 1.90 -4.04 -20.64
N LYS A 662 2.42 -4.31 -19.44
CA LYS A 662 3.23 -5.51 -19.13
C LYS A 662 2.77 -6.17 -17.84
N LEU A 663 2.89 -7.49 -17.75
CA LEU A 663 2.82 -8.20 -16.47
C LEU A 663 4.24 -8.33 -15.92
N VAL A 664 4.48 -7.81 -14.72
CA VAL A 664 5.81 -7.77 -14.10
C VAL A 664 5.79 -8.55 -12.79
N VAL A 665 6.81 -9.37 -12.57
CA VAL A 665 7.07 -10.04 -11.29
C VAL A 665 7.78 -9.07 -10.35
N ASP A 666 7.21 -8.84 -9.17
CA ASP A 666 7.70 -7.88 -8.18
C ASP A 666 8.60 -8.52 -7.12
N GLY A 667 8.47 -9.83 -6.93
CA GLY A 667 9.27 -10.62 -6.00
C GLY A 667 8.96 -12.11 -6.17
N ILE A 668 9.86 -12.96 -5.66
CA ILE A 668 9.69 -14.40 -5.66
C ILE A 668 10.09 -14.92 -4.29
N PHE A 669 9.16 -15.56 -3.60
CA PHE A 669 9.38 -16.08 -2.25
C PHE A 669 8.97 -17.55 -2.19
N ARG A 670 9.87 -18.43 -1.74
CA ARG A 670 9.52 -19.84 -1.48
C ARG A 670 8.83 -19.93 -0.13
N GLY A 671 7.56 -20.29 -0.12
CA GLY A 671 6.69 -20.24 1.05
C GLY A 671 5.26 -19.87 0.66
N GLY A 672 4.70 -18.89 1.37
CA GLY A 672 3.36 -18.38 1.10
C GLY A 672 2.24 -19.10 1.86
N VAL A 673 1.02 -18.74 1.48
CA VAL A 673 -0.23 -19.30 1.98
C VAL A 673 -1.02 -19.86 0.80
N ASN A 674 -1.85 -20.87 1.05
CA ASN A 674 -2.75 -21.36 0.00
C ASN A 674 -3.79 -20.27 -0.30
N VAL A 675 -3.89 -19.87 -1.56
CA VAL A 675 -4.85 -18.88 -2.02
C VAL A 675 -5.88 -19.54 -2.93
N THR A 676 -7.15 -19.21 -2.73
CA THR A 676 -8.26 -19.69 -3.55
C THR A 676 -8.70 -18.62 -4.54
N VAL A 677 -8.94 -19.01 -5.78
CA VAL A 677 -9.46 -18.13 -6.83
C VAL A 677 -10.99 -18.06 -6.74
N LYS A 678 -11.57 -16.86 -6.88
CA LYS A 678 -13.03 -16.66 -6.97
C LYS A 678 -13.37 -15.64 -8.06
N ASN A 679 -13.40 -16.12 -9.30
CA ASN A 679 -13.63 -15.31 -10.50
C ASN A 679 -14.85 -15.85 -11.26
N PRO A 680 -16.08 -15.48 -10.86
CA PRO A 680 -17.27 -15.94 -11.56
C PRO A 680 -17.31 -15.41 -12.99
N SER A 681 -17.78 -16.25 -13.91
CA SER A 681 -17.98 -15.93 -15.33
C SER A 681 -19.18 -15.04 -15.59
#